data_AF-A0A8H6QCP0-F1
#
_entry.id   AF-A0A8H6QCP0-F1
#
_cell.length_a   1.000
_cell.length_b   1.000
_cell.length_c   1.000
_cell.angle_alpha   90.00
_cell.angle_beta   90.00
_cell.angle_gamma   90.00
#
_symmetry.space_group_name_H-M   'P 1'
#
loop_
_entity.id
_entity.type
_entity.pdbx_description
1 polymer ?
#
loop_
_entity_poly.entity_id
_entity_poly.type
_entity_poly.pdbx_seq_one_letter_code
_entity_poly.pdbx_strand_id
1 'polypeptide(L)'
;MKRSLLTGLSLQALSVLASPLTVRTSGAPQTCSAPPATLALSSPPYDNYFYSDCNVAAQVVVTSPLPDSNLSLIGPRLIVAWPAGNSGICTYFAPENGVNGTLGISVVNSTVGSPLSLNYTAKQPNPGVGVQGTLRFNSSAVLTVPILGSIRTIRDFVEGPSLLQPKIQDSIQFIASSDGSVTLERLWLDNVTTSAIKFTPVNSTSKATVSGKTVSFEAGDYVFSAELDYPQLTQLPPAKVLNNASTDLVSKMPVQATALSFLSYSEKLLAGAWRFLTYFGRDTMISALLLDPVMSYGNASAMEAVLGAVCERINATDGSACHEETIGDYATWLNLQENVTSTAMLCDYKMIDTDFYLPPLMQNYFLNNPVGKTRWQAFSSIPAGAINAANKGHTWGQLAARTAEKIMDLAALFAQNPCKENLVHLKAGQIVGEWRDSTYGIGGGQIPYDVNTALMPAALRAIAALSRAGIYPGQHGWAQKADKYAQIWEDETLKFFQVTVPAETAKQRVASYVKDGYFPGPSEADTIDSDVVFHALSLDGYDNLAQVQVMNSDDCFRHFLLNTTNQPQLTSFINQTANNVRRTFPAGLNTGVGMLVANPAFGDNPVYAQNWTTGAYHGTVVWSWQLAMMAKGFERQLGRCDAAQHHARPDFCADKAVYNNLRNAYNILWDGIEANQPLLSEEVWSFIYTGGQFTPAPLGNIPPPPGVGAQTESDIVQLWSLTFLAVTRNQAFR
;
A
#
# COMPACT_ATOMS: atom_id res chain seq x y z
N MET A 1 38.97 -39.58 52.00
CA MET A 1 37.83 -40.46 52.36
C MET A 1 36.54 -39.81 51.87
N LYS A 2 35.79 -40.57 51.05
CA LYS A 2 34.36 -40.47 50.69
C LYS A 2 33.64 -39.09 50.65
N ARG A 3 33.23 -38.76 49.40
CA ARG A 3 31.93 -38.25 48.90
C ARG A 3 31.55 -36.76 49.07
N SER A 4 31.43 -36.14 47.88
CA SER A 4 30.25 -35.44 47.34
C SER A 4 29.89 -34.05 47.89
N LEU A 5 30.23 -33.02 47.12
CA LEU A 5 29.58 -31.71 47.16
C LEU A 5 28.85 -31.49 45.83
N LEU A 6 27.52 -31.42 45.91
CA LEU A 6 26.64 -30.94 44.86
C LEU A 6 26.78 -29.42 44.76
N THR A 7 27.02 -28.91 43.56
CA THR A 7 26.82 -27.50 43.20
C THR A 7 25.55 -27.37 42.39
N GLY A 8 24.61 -26.57 42.91
CA GLY A 8 23.32 -26.29 42.30
C GLY A 8 23.44 -25.43 41.04
N LEU A 9 22.74 -25.86 40.00
CA LEU A 9 22.38 -25.06 38.84
C LEU A 9 20.85 -24.91 38.87
N SER A 10 20.38 -23.70 39.19
CA SER A 10 18.98 -23.32 39.06
C SER A 10 18.71 -22.99 37.59
N LEU A 11 18.15 -23.95 36.85
CA LEU A 11 17.46 -23.69 35.59
C LEU A 11 16.15 -22.94 35.92
N GLN A 12 16.14 -21.62 35.72
CA GLN A 12 14.88 -20.90 35.49
C GLN A 12 14.54 -21.05 34.02
N ALA A 13 13.55 -21.89 33.74
CA ALA A 13 12.99 -22.09 32.41
C ALA A 13 12.34 -20.78 31.92
N LEU A 14 12.85 -20.25 30.81
CA LEU A 14 12.13 -19.27 29.99
C LEU A 14 10.93 -19.99 29.34
N SER A 15 9.73 -19.69 29.82
CA SER A 15 8.49 -19.97 29.09
C SER A 15 8.35 -18.95 27.95
N VAL A 16 8.96 -19.24 26.80
CA VAL A 16 8.53 -18.64 25.54
C VAL A 16 7.20 -19.30 25.19
N LEU A 17 6.12 -18.53 25.24
CA LEU A 17 4.83 -18.90 24.66
C LEU A 17 5.01 -19.00 23.13
N ALA A 18 5.55 -20.12 22.66
CA ALA A 18 5.07 -20.66 21.40
C ALA A 18 3.63 -21.09 21.71
N SER A 19 2.66 -20.24 21.38
CA SER A 19 1.27 -20.66 21.39
C SER A 19 1.18 -21.86 20.44
N PRO A 20 0.90 -23.08 20.93
CA PRO A 20 0.46 -24.10 20.01
C PRO A 20 -0.83 -23.57 19.38
N LEU A 21 -1.06 -23.84 18.10
CA LEU A 21 -2.40 -23.77 17.51
C LEU A 21 -3.31 -24.65 18.38
N THR A 22 -3.91 -24.06 19.41
CA THR A 22 -4.92 -24.71 20.22
C THR A 22 -6.07 -24.98 19.27
N VAL A 23 -6.33 -26.27 19.00
CA VAL A 23 -7.54 -26.73 18.33
C VAL A 23 -8.72 -26.22 19.17
N ARG A 24 -9.33 -25.11 18.72
CA ARG A 24 -10.40 -24.43 19.45
C ARG A 24 -11.70 -25.14 19.15
N THR A 25 -12.15 -25.93 20.11
CA THR A 25 -13.45 -26.59 20.12
C THR A 25 -14.36 -25.84 21.08
N SER A 26 -15.07 -24.81 20.59
CA SER A 26 -16.21 -24.24 21.31
C SER A 26 -17.41 -24.13 20.37
N GLY A 27 -18.55 -24.67 20.80
CA GLY A 27 -19.83 -24.52 20.10
C GLY A 27 -20.38 -23.08 20.08
N ALA A 28 -19.68 -22.14 20.70
CA ALA A 28 -20.01 -20.72 20.77
C ALA A 28 -18.78 -19.87 20.38
N PRO A 29 -19.00 -18.65 19.84
CA PRO A 29 -17.92 -17.71 19.53
C PRO A 29 -17.14 -17.31 20.79
N GLN A 30 -15.88 -16.90 20.61
CA GLN A 30 -15.09 -16.36 21.70
C GLN A 30 -15.76 -15.09 22.24
N THR A 31 -15.92 -15.00 23.56
CA THR A 31 -16.36 -13.77 24.21
C THR A 31 -15.26 -12.72 24.11
N CYS A 32 -15.52 -11.64 23.36
CA CYS A 32 -14.57 -10.55 23.21
C CYS A 32 -14.58 -9.64 24.44
N SER A 33 -13.41 -9.14 24.82
CA SER A 33 -13.23 -8.22 25.96
C SER A 33 -13.75 -6.81 25.69
N ALA A 34 -13.94 -6.46 24.42
CA ALA A 34 -14.44 -5.17 23.95
C ALA A 34 -15.57 -5.39 22.94
N PRO A 35 -16.47 -4.40 22.76
CA PRO A 35 -17.45 -4.43 21.68
C PRO A 35 -16.74 -4.43 20.31
N PRO A 36 -17.40 -4.92 19.25
CA PRO A 36 -16.85 -4.88 17.91
C PRO A 36 -16.51 -3.45 17.48
N ALA A 37 -15.38 -3.29 16.80
CA ALA A 37 -15.05 -2.05 16.11
C ALA A 37 -15.74 -2.04 14.73
N THR A 38 -16.46 -0.96 14.45
CA THR A 38 -17.20 -0.79 13.19
C THR A 38 -16.90 0.56 12.56
N LEU A 39 -16.82 0.61 11.24
CA LEU A 39 -16.64 1.84 10.49
C LEU A 39 -17.53 1.81 9.24
N ALA A 40 -18.18 2.93 8.93
CA ALA A 40 -18.93 3.10 7.69
C ALA A 40 -18.38 4.32 6.95
N LEU A 41 -17.84 4.11 5.75
CA LEU A 41 -17.26 5.15 4.90
C LEU A 41 -17.93 5.08 3.53
N SER A 42 -18.13 6.23 2.89
CA SER A 42 -18.73 6.31 1.56
C SER A 42 -17.85 7.15 0.65
N SER A 43 -17.53 6.60 -0.51
CA SER A 43 -16.96 7.32 -1.66
C SER A 43 -17.81 6.89 -2.87
N PRO A 44 -19.00 7.51 -3.06
CA PRO A 44 -19.97 7.05 -4.06
C PRO A 44 -19.34 6.87 -5.45
N PRO A 45 -19.64 5.77 -6.16
CA PRO A 45 -20.74 4.81 -5.95
C PRO A 45 -20.48 3.70 -4.91
N TYR A 46 -19.40 3.77 -4.12
CA TYR A 46 -18.96 2.72 -3.21
C TYR A 46 -19.27 3.05 -1.73
N ASP A 47 -20.08 2.22 -1.10
CA ASP A 47 -20.30 2.25 0.36
C ASP A 47 -19.52 1.11 1.02
N ASN A 48 -18.72 1.47 2.02
CA ASN A 48 -17.77 0.58 2.69
C ASN A 48 -18.12 0.43 4.17
N TYR A 49 -18.21 -0.80 4.64
CA TYR A 49 -18.52 -1.14 6.03
C TYR A 49 -17.46 -2.09 6.58
N PHE A 50 -16.77 -1.68 7.64
CA PHE A 50 -15.78 -2.49 8.32
C PHE A 50 -16.38 -3.03 9.61
N TYR A 51 -16.07 -4.28 9.91
CA TYR A 51 -16.41 -4.95 11.16
C TYR A 51 -15.17 -5.69 11.66
N SER A 52 -14.83 -5.54 12.93
CA SER A 52 -13.81 -6.39 13.55
C SER A 52 -14.08 -6.63 15.03
N ASP A 53 -13.90 -7.87 15.46
CA ASP A 53 -13.85 -8.27 16.85
C ASP A 53 -12.76 -9.34 17.05
N CYS A 54 -12.75 -10.00 18.22
CA CYS A 54 -11.77 -11.02 18.54
C CYS A 54 -11.92 -12.35 17.77
N ASN A 55 -13.02 -12.53 17.02
CA ASN A 55 -13.30 -13.70 16.21
C ASN A 55 -13.03 -13.46 14.72
N VAL A 56 -13.34 -12.26 14.21
CA VAL A 56 -13.22 -11.97 12.77
C VAL A 56 -13.00 -10.49 12.49
N ALA A 57 -12.29 -10.20 11.39
CA ALA A 57 -12.29 -8.90 10.74
C ALA A 57 -12.78 -9.07 9.29
N ALA A 58 -13.69 -8.21 8.86
CA ALA A 58 -14.22 -8.21 7.50
C ALA A 58 -14.59 -6.80 7.04
N GLN A 59 -14.52 -6.59 5.73
CA GLN A 59 -15.03 -5.41 5.05
C GLN A 59 -16.15 -5.82 4.09
N VAL A 60 -17.23 -5.06 4.07
CA VAL A 60 -18.32 -5.17 3.11
C VAL A 60 -18.30 -3.95 2.20
N VAL A 61 -18.29 -4.15 0.89
CA VAL A 61 -18.41 -3.07 -0.10
C VAL A 61 -19.69 -3.27 -0.89
N VAL A 62 -20.51 -2.24 -0.95
CA VAL A 62 -21.72 -2.20 -1.77
C VAL A 62 -21.52 -1.14 -2.83
N THR A 63 -21.66 -1.53 -4.09
CA THR A 63 -21.63 -0.59 -5.21
C THR A 63 -23.05 -0.45 -5.75
N SER A 64 -23.53 0.78 -5.88
CA SER A 64 -24.80 1.08 -6.56
C SER A 64 -24.58 2.19 -7.59
N PRO A 65 -24.99 2.01 -8.85
CA PRO A 65 -24.86 3.05 -9.86
C PRO A 65 -25.54 4.36 -9.45
N LEU A 66 -24.88 5.49 -9.74
CA LEU A 66 -25.42 6.84 -9.64
C LEU A 66 -26.03 7.28 -10.98
N PRO A 67 -26.87 8.33 -11.03
CA PRO A 67 -27.51 8.79 -12.27
C PRO A 67 -26.55 9.12 -13.42
N ASP A 68 -25.33 9.56 -13.11
CA ASP A 68 -24.26 9.94 -14.03
C ASP A 68 -23.15 8.89 -14.13
N SER A 69 -23.30 7.73 -13.47
CA SER A 69 -22.32 6.65 -13.55
C SER A 69 -22.19 6.12 -14.98
N ASN A 70 -20.95 5.86 -15.38
CA ASN A 70 -20.70 5.07 -16.58
C ASN A 70 -21.09 3.60 -16.30
N LEU A 71 -22.26 3.19 -16.77
CA LEU A 71 -22.82 1.85 -16.53
C LEU A 71 -22.07 0.71 -17.22
N SER A 72 -21.06 1.01 -18.06
CA SER A 72 -20.11 0.02 -18.56
C SER A 72 -18.98 -0.27 -17.57
N LEU A 73 -18.77 0.61 -16.58
CA LEU A 73 -17.75 0.48 -15.53
C LEU A 73 -18.40 0.17 -14.17
N ILE A 74 -19.52 0.81 -13.86
CA ILE A 74 -20.18 0.74 -12.55
C ILE A 74 -21.44 -0.12 -12.64
N GLY A 75 -21.46 -1.22 -11.89
CA GLY A 75 -22.60 -2.13 -11.77
C GLY A 75 -22.93 -2.47 -10.31
N PRO A 76 -24.18 -2.85 -10.00
CA PRO A 76 -24.56 -3.28 -8.65
C PRO A 76 -23.76 -4.51 -8.21
N ARG A 77 -22.99 -4.40 -7.12
CA ARG A 77 -22.24 -5.53 -6.55
C ARG A 77 -22.15 -5.46 -5.03
N LEU A 78 -22.01 -6.64 -4.42
CA LEU A 78 -21.67 -6.83 -3.02
C LEU A 78 -20.33 -7.56 -2.93
N ILE A 79 -19.40 -7.02 -2.16
CA ILE A 79 -18.17 -7.69 -1.75
C ILE A 79 -18.19 -7.91 -0.25
N VAL A 80 -17.79 -9.10 0.20
CA VAL A 80 -17.38 -9.36 1.58
C VAL A 80 -15.94 -9.86 1.55
N ALA A 81 -15.04 -9.17 2.23
CA ALA A 81 -13.60 -9.36 2.15
C ALA A 81 -13.00 -9.58 3.54
N TRP A 82 -12.04 -10.49 3.66
CA TRP A 82 -11.36 -10.86 4.90
C TRP A 82 -9.84 -10.81 4.76
N PRO A 83 -9.12 -10.30 5.78
CA PRO A 83 -7.68 -10.45 5.91
C PRO A 83 -7.20 -11.90 5.93
N ALA A 84 -8.00 -12.78 6.55
CA ALA A 84 -7.72 -14.20 6.64
C ALA A 84 -7.65 -14.79 5.23
N GLY A 85 -6.47 -15.32 4.86
CA GLY A 85 -6.23 -15.93 3.56
C GLY A 85 -6.28 -14.97 2.36
N ASN A 86 -6.28 -13.64 2.58
CA ASN A 86 -6.52 -12.65 1.51
C ASN A 86 -7.76 -13.02 0.66
N SER A 87 -8.89 -13.19 1.36
CA SER A 87 -10.06 -13.91 0.87
C SER A 87 -11.30 -13.03 0.74
N GLY A 88 -12.23 -13.42 -0.13
CA GLY A 88 -13.44 -12.67 -0.34
C GLY A 88 -14.51 -13.41 -1.13
N ILE A 89 -15.70 -12.83 -1.08
CA ILE A 89 -16.86 -13.18 -1.88
C ILE A 89 -17.30 -11.91 -2.62
N CYS A 90 -17.49 -11.99 -3.93
CA CYS A 90 -18.06 -10.94 -4.75
C CYS A 90 -19.29 -11.46 -5.49
N THR A 91 -20.40 -10.73 -5.44
CA THR A 91 -21.62 -11.04 -6.19
C THR A 91 -22.06 -9.83 -7.00
N TYR A 92 -22.11 -9.99 -8.32
CA TYR A 92 -22.67 -9.00 -9.23
C TYR A 92 -24.17 -9.22 -9.43
N PHE A 93 -24.91 -8.13 -9.49
CA PHE A 93 -26.35 -8.15 -9.73
C PHE A 93 -26.70 -7.32 -10.95
N ALA A 94 -27.67 -7.81 -11.72
CA ALA A 94 -28.28 -7.10 -12.84
C ALA A 94 -29.77 -6.88 -12.58
N PRO A 95 -30.37 -5.78 -13.08
CA PRO A 95 -31.82 -5.58 -13.00
C PRO A 95 -32.54 -6.65 -13.83
N GLU A 96 -33.56 -7.29 -13.24
CA GLU A 96 -34.34 -8.33 -13.95
C GLU A 96 -35.10 -7.77 -15.16
N ASN A 97 -35.45 -6.47 -15.13
CA ASN A 97 -36.10 -5.78 -16.24
C ASN A 97 -35.18 -5.55 -17.47
N GLY A 98 -33.88 -5.85 -17.36
CA GLY A 98 -32.88 -5.69 -18.44
C GLY A 98 -32.43 -4.26 -18.72
N VAL A 99 -32.90 -3.26 -17.96
CA VAL A 99 -32.54 -1.84 -18.14
C VAL A 99 -31.45 -1.44 -17.17
N ASN A 100 -30.21 -1.31 -17.67
CA ASN A 100 -29.04 -0.91 -16.88
C ASN A 100 -29.29 0.40 -16.10
N GLY A 101 -28.77 0.46 -14.87
CA GLY A 101 -28.92 1.62 -13.99
C GLY A 101 -30.24 1.69 -13.21
N THR A 102 -31.21 0.79 -13.47
CA THR A 102 -32.48 0.79 -12.72
C THR A 102 -32.40 0.07 -11.37
N LEU A 103 -31.44 -0.85 -11.22
CA LEU A 103 -31.19 -1.55 -9.96
C LEU A 103 -30.27 -0.74 -9.06
N GLY A 104 -30.81 -0.37 -7.89
CA GLY A 104 -30.05 0.16 -6.77
C GLY A 104 -30.00 -0.84 -5.63
N ILE A 105 -28.83 -0.95 -5.00
CA ILE A 105 -28.62 -1.82 -3.84
C ILE A 105 -28.01 -1.04 -2.68
N SER A 106 -28.35 -1.41 -1.45
CA SER A 106 -27.80 -0.75 -0.26
C SER A 106 -27.80 -1.69 0.94
N VAL A 107 -26.81 -1.54 1.82
CA VAL A 107 -26.86 -2.15 3.15
C VAL A 107 -27.65 -1.24 4.08
N VAL A 108 -28.61 -1.80 4.82
CA VAL A 108 -29.50 -1.05 5.72
C VAL A 108 -29.38 -1.55 7.15
N ASN A 109 -29.58 -0.65 8.12
CA ASN A 109 -29.65 -1.01 9.53
C ASN A 109 -30.85 -1.93 9.79
N SER A 110 -30.66 -2.95 10.64
CA SER A 110 -31.71 -3.92 10.98
C SER A 110 -31.50 -4.51 12.38
N THR A 111 -32.32 -5.49 12.75
CA THR A 111 -32.12 -6.26 13.99
C THR A 111 -30.94 -7.23 13.92
N VAL A 112 -30.42 -7.48 12.72
CA VAL A 112 -29.26 -8.36 12.46
C VAL A 112 -27.95 -7.56 12.51
N GLY A 113 -27.98 -6.24 12.67
CA GLY A 113 -26.80 -5.39 12.78
C GLY A 113 -27.11 -3.93 12.50
N SER A 114 -26.22 -3.02 12.93
CA SER A 114 -26.33 -1.59 12.63
C SER A 114 -25.00 -1.04 12.10
N PRO A 115 -24.56 -1.42 10.88
CA PRO A 115 -25.29 -2.25 9.90
C PRO A 115 -24.85 -3.72 9.83
N LEU A 116 -23.70 -4.10 10.41
CA LEU A 116 -23.16 -5.46 10.38
C LEU A 116 -23.14 -6.11 11.78
N SER A 117 -23.16 -7.44 11.82
CA SER A 117 -22.83 -8.23 13.02
C SER A 117 -22.04 -9.49 12.66
N LEU A 118 -21.49 -10.15 13.69
CA LEU A 118 -20.80 -11.43 13.56
C LEU A 118 -21.72 -12.52 12.98
N ASN A 119 -21.23 -13.22 11.97
CA ASN A 119 -21.74 -14.53 11.56
C ASN A 119 -20.78 -15.61 12.08
N TYR A 120 -21.30 -16.64 12.75
CA TYR A 120 -20.50 -17.70 13.37
C TYR A 120 -21.17 -19.07 13.20
N THR A 121 -20.38 -20.03 12.72
CA THR A 121 -20.75 -21.44 12.62
C THR A 121 -19.66 -22.30 13.27
N ALA A 122 -20.04 -23.15 14.22
CA ALA A 122 -19.11 -24.08 14.84
C ALA A 122 -18.67 -25.16 13.81
N LYS A 123 -17.41 -25.12 13.38
CA LYS A 123 -16.78 -26.05 12.43
C LYS A 123 -15.41 -26.50 12.94
N GLN A 124 -14.83 -27.50 12.28
CA GLN A 124 -13.48 -28.01 12.54
C GLN A 124 -12.69 -28.07 11.22
N PRO A 125 -11.37 -27.82 11.24
CA PRO A 125 -10.55 -27.48 12.41
C PRO A 125 -10.72 -26.02 12.86
N ASN A 126 -11.21 -25.15 11.99
CA ASN A 126 -11.53 -23.75 12.30
C ASN A 126 -13.05 -23.55 12.30
N PRO A 127 -13.59 -22.63 13.11
CA PRO A 127 -14.97 -22.20 12.99
C PRO A 127 -15.20 -21.44 11.67
N GLY A 128 -16.41 -21.53 11.13
CA GLY A 128 -16.87 -20.61 10.09
C GLY A 128 -17.13 -19.25 10.72
N VAL A 129 -16.44 -18.22 10.26
CA VAL A 129 -16.58 -16.85 10.78
C VAL A 129 -16.75 -15.86 9.64
N GLY A 130 -17.52 -14.81 9.89
CA GLY A 130 -17.70 -13.72 8.95
C GLY A 130 -18.69 -12.69 9.45
N VAL A 131 -19.43 -12.09 8.52
CA VAL A 131 -20.37 -11.01 8.82
C VAL A 131 -21.72 -11.28 8.21
N GLN A 132 -22.73 -10.70 8.83
CA GLN A 132 -24.08 -10.64 8.30
C GLN A 132 -24.63 -9.22 8.39
N GLY A 133 -25.52 -8.89 7.46
CA GLY A 133 -26.21 -7.59 7.38
C GLY A 133 -27.45 -7.71 6.51
N THR A 134 -28.17 -6.60 6.32
CA THR A 134 -29.37 -6.58 5.46
C THR A 134 -29.09 -5.81 4.18
N LEU A 135 -29.16 -6.51 3.04
CA LEU A 135 -29.06 -5.93 1.70
C LEU A 135 -30.46 -5.66 1.15
N ARG A 136 -30.70 -4.43 0.70
CA ARG A 136 -31.93 -4.00 0.06
C ARG A 136 -31.76 -3.92 -1.44
N PHE A 137 -32.68 -4.53 -2.19
CA PHE A 137 -32.85 -4.32 -3.62
C PHE A 137 -34.06 -3.42 -3.87
N ASN A 138 -33.89 -2.31 -4.60
CA ASN A 138 -34.99 -1.39 -4.93
C ASN A 138 -35.97 -1.97 -5.99
N SER A 139 -35.54 -2.98 -6.72
CA SER A 139 -36.23 -3.65 -7.82
C SER A 139 -35.75 -5.10 -7.90
N SER A 140 -36.43 -5.94 -8.67
CA SER A 140 -36.00 -7.33 -8.84
C SER A 140 -34.61 -7.42 -9.47
N ALA A 141 -33.80 -8.35 -8.98
CA ALA A 141 -32.40 -8.50 -9.35
C ALA A 141 -32.07 -9.93 -9.73
N VAL A 142 -31.06 -10.10 -10.58
CA VAL A 142 -30.47 -11.39 -10.93
C VAL A 142 -29.00 -11.35 -10.52
N LEU A 143 -28.55 -12.30 -9.71
CA LEU A 143 -27.12 -12.51 -9.47
C LEU A 143 -26.53 -13.15 -10.72
N THR A 144 -25.64 -12.42 -11.39
CA THR A 144 -25.06 -12.82 -12.68
C THR A 144 -23.69 -13.48 -12.52
N VAL A 145 -22.87 -13.01 -11.59
CA VAL A 145 -21.51 -13.52 -11.36
C VAL A 145 -21.22 -13.61 -9.86
N PRO A 146 -21.07 -14.82 -9.31
CA PRO A 146 -20.49 -15.04 -7.99
C PRO A 146 -19.02 -15.46 -8.06
N ILE A 147 -18.17 -14.86 -7.24
CA ILE A 147 -16.76 -15.23 -7.09
C ILE A 147 -16.50 -15.49 -5.60
N LEU A 148 -16.15 -16.72 -5.23
CA LEU A 148 -15.90 -17.13 -3.85
C LEU A 148 -14.48 -17.72 -3.74
N GLY A 149 -13.60 -17.10 -2.95
CA GLY A 149 -12.22 -17.56 -2.77
C GLY A 149 -11.29 -16.42 -2.37
N SER A 150 -10.34 -16.07 -3.24
CA SER A 150 -9.36 -15.01 -2.97
C SER A 150 -9.78 -13.65 -3.50
N ILE A 151 -9.39 -12.58 -2.79
CA ILE A 151 -9.41 -11.20 -3.29
C ILE A 151 -8.67 -11.08 -4.63
N ARG A 152 -7.57 -11.82 -4.82
CA ARG A 152 -6.83 -11.81 -6.09
C ARG A 152 -7.69 -12.31 -7.26
N THR A 153 -8.50 -13.34 -7.05
CA THR A 153 -9.46 -13.81 -8.05
C THR A 153 -10.56 -12.78 -8.32
N ILE A 154 -11.03 -12.06 -7.29
CA ILE A 154 -11.99 -10.97 -7.46
C ILE A 154 -11.37 -9.84 -8.30
N ARG A 155 -10.14 -9.44 -8.01
CA ARG A 155 -9.42 -8.38 -8.75
C ARG A 155 -9.11 -8.76 -10.19
N ASP A 156 -8.74 -10.01 -10.47
CA ASP A 156 -8.55 -10.52 -11.84
C ASP A 156 -9.82 -10.35 -12.70
N PHE A 157 -11.00 -10.35 -12.06
CA PHE A 157 -12.28 -10.10 -12.71
C PHE A 157 -12.67 -8.61 -12.76
N VAL A 158 -12.53 -7.89 -11.65
CA VAL A 158 -13.00 -6.49 -11.52
C VAL A 158 -12.08 -5.51 -12.24
N GLU A 159 -10.77 -5.63 -12.04
CA GLU A 159 -9.75 -4.68 -12.51
C GLU A 159 -8.92 -5.26 -13.66
N GLY A 160 -8.84 -6.60 -13.73
CA GLY A 160 -8.16 -7.32 -14.78
C GLY A 160 -8.98 -7.39 -16.08
N PRO A 161 -8.61 -8.29 -17.01
CA PRO A 161 -9.35 -8.50 -18.26
C PRO A 161 -10.63 -9.33 -18.06
N SER A 162 -11.30 -9.16 -16.91
CA SER A 162 -12.50 -9.90 -16.51
C SER A 162 -12.32 -11.42 -16.50
N LEU A 163 -11.20 -11.89 -15.94
CA LEU A 163 -10.85 -13.31 -15.93
C LEU A 163 -11.58 -14.08 -14.83
N LEU A 164 -12.19 -15.19 -15.22
CA LEU A 164 -12.80 -16.17 -14.32
C LEU A 164 -12.12 -17.53 -14.51
N GLN A 165 -11.59 -18.10 -13.43
CA GLN A 165 -10.90 -19.38 -13.47
C GLN A 165 -11.92 -20.54 -13.39
N PRO A 166 -12.04 -21.42 -14.42
CA PRO A 166 -13.06 -22.48 -14.41
C PRO A 166 -12.98 -23.41 -13.20
N LYS A 167 -11.76 -23.79 -12.78
CA LYS A 167 -11.53 -24.61 -11.58
C LYS A 167 -12.08 -23.98 -10.29
N ILE A 168 -12.17 -22.67 -10.22
CA ILE A 168 -12.76 -21.93 -9.09
C ILE A 168 -14.26 -21.79 -9.31
N GLN A 169 -14.67 -21.24 -10.45
CA GLN A 169 -16.08 -20.92 -10.73
C GLN A 169 -17.00 -22.13 -10.79
N ASP A 170 -16.55 -23.23 -11.40
CA ASP A 170 -17.40 -24.42 -11.59
C ASP A 170 -17.61 -25.22 -10.31
N SER A 171 -16.82 -24.94 -9.26
CA SER A 171 -16.95 -25.58 -7.96
C SER A 171 -17.98 -24.92 -7.03
N ILE A 172 -18.53 -23.77 -7.42
CA ILE A 172 -19.55 -23.06 -6.63
C ILE A 172 -20.88 -23.83 -6.71
N GLN A 173 -21.40 -24.22 -5.55
CA GLN A 173 -22.71 -24.85 -5.40
C GLN A 173 -23.80 -23.79 -5.16
N PHE A 174 -24.96 -23.97 -5.78
CA PHE A 174 -26.12 -23.09 -5.64
C PHE A 174 -27.26 -23.87 -4.99
N ILE A 175 -27.60 -23.52 -3.75
CA ILE A 175 -28.50 -24.31 -2.90
C ILE A 175 -29.71 -23.47 -2.54
N ALA A 176 -30.89 -23.85 -3.03
CA ALA A 176 -32.17 -23.27 -2.64
C ALA A 176 -32.73 -23.96 -1.40
N SER A 177 -33.32 -23.19 -0.50
CA SER A 177 -33.98 -23.68 0.71
C SER A 177 -35.50 -23.44 0.65
N SER A 178 -36.27 -24.25 1.40
CA SER A 178 -37.74 -24.17 1.41
C SER A 178 -38.29 -22.87 2.00
N ASP A 179 -37.49 -22.14 2.78
CA ASP A 179 -37.82 -20.83 3.36
C ASP A 179 -37.60 -19.67 2.38
N GLY A 180 -37.22 -19.95 1.13
CA GLY A 180 -36.91 -18.92 0.12
C GLY A 180 -35.51 -18.34 0.25
N SER A 181 -34.66 -18.92 1.11
CA SER A 181 -33.24 -18.57 1.19
C SER A 181 -32.41 -19.31 0.13
N VAL A 182 -31.31 -18.69 -0.28
CA VAL A 182 -30.36 -19.25 -1.24
C VAL A 182 -28.96 -19.16 -0.66
N THR A 183 -28.20 -20.26 -0.75
CA THR A 183 -26.80 -20.33 -0.34
C THR A 183 -25.91 -20.60 -1.54
N LEU A 184 -24.83 -19.84 -1.65
CA LEU A 184 -23.72 -20.15 -2.54
C LEU A 184 -22.56 -20.60 -1.66
N GLU A 185 -22.02 -21.78 -1.90
CA GLU A 185 -20.89 -22.31 -1.15
C GLU A 185 -19.83 -22.92 -2.06
N ARG A 186 -18.59 -22.93 -1.59
CA ARG A 186 -17.47 -23.51 -2.33
C ARG A 186 -16.41 -24.07 -1.39
N LEU A 187 -16.02 -25.32 -1.64
CA LEU A 187 -14.78 -25.91 -1.13
C LEU A 187 -13.58 -25.38 -1.95
N TRP A 188 -12.57 -24.87 -1.27
CA TRP A 188 -11.36 -24.32 -1.87
C TRP A 188 -10.46 -25.42 -2.45
N LEU A 189 -9.44 -24.99 -3.21
CA LEU A 189 -8.50 -25.91 -3.87
C LEU A 189 -7.59 -26.66 -2.88
N ASP A 190 -7.55 -26.24 -1.61
CA ASP A 190 -6.86 -26.96 -0.53
C ASP A 190 -7.64 -28.19 -0.02
N ASN A 191 -8.87 -28.40 -0.51
CA ASN A 191 -9.80 -29.47 -0.11
C ASN A 191 -10.19 -29.47 1.38
N VAL A 192 -10.00 -28.36 2.09
CA VAL A 192 -10.32 -28.24 3.52
C VAL A 192 -11.17 -27.01 3.79
N THR A 193 -10.78 -25.86 3.23
CA THR A 193 -11.41 -24.58 3.52
C THR A 193 -12.69 -24.42 2.69
N THR A 194 -13.76 -23.94 3.30
CA THR A 194 -15.03 -23.60 2.67
C THR A 194 -15.34 -22.12 2.88
N SER A 195 -15.83 -21.47 1.82
CA SER A 195 -16.43 -20.14 1.89
C SER A 195 -17.88 -20.19 1.43
N ALA A 196 -18.77 -19.47 2.09
CA ALA A 196 -20.20 -19.45 1.75
C ALA A 196 -20.83 -18.07 1.95
N ILE A 197 -21.86 -17.77 1.16
CA ILE A 197 -22.77 -16.64 1.36
C ILE A 197 -24.22 -17.12 1.23
N LYS A 198 -25.04 -16.78 2.23
CA LYS A 198 -26.47 -17.08 2.26
C LYS A 198 -27.28 -15.80 2.20
N PHE A 199 -28.31 -15.77 1.37
CA PHE A 199 -29.30 -14.69 1.33
C PHE A 199 -30.64 -15.23 1.85
N THR A 200 -31.17 -14.61 2.90
CA THR A 200 -32.43 -14.99 3.55
C THR A 200 -33.42 -13.84 3.46
N PRO A 201 -34.61 -14.01 2.87
CA PRO A 201 -35.63 -12.95 2.84
C PRO A 201 -36.00 -12.50 4.25
N VAL A 202 -36.06 -11.19 4.50
CA VAL A 202 -36.48 -10.64 5.81
C VAL A 202 -38.00 -10.81 6.01
N ASN A 203 -38.78 -10.67 4.94
CA ASN A 203 -40.24 -10.80 4.94
C ASN A 203 -40.67 -11.98 4.06
N SER A 204 -41.79 -12.62 4.40
CA SER A 204 -42.33 -13.77 3.66
C SER A 204 -42.84 -13.45 2.24
N THR A 205 -42.84 -12.18 1.84
CA THR A 205 -43.31 -11.69 0.53
C THR A 205 -42.20 -11.58 -0.51
N SER A 206 -40.93 -11.54 -0.09
CA SER A 206 -39.78 -11.53 -0.99
C SER A 206 -39.19 -12.94 -1.07
N LYS A 207 -38.77 -13.39 -2.25
CA LYS A 207 -38.17 -14.71 -2.44
C LYS A 207 -36.93 -14.62 -3.32
N ALA A 208 -35.95 -15.47 -2.98
CA ALA A 208 -34.87 -15.80 -3.88
C ALA A 208 -35.10 -17.21 -4.47
N THR A 209 -34.84 -17.37 -5.77
CA THR A 209 -35.00 -18.65 -6.46
C THR A 209 -33.77 -18.99 -7.27
N VAL A 210 -33.41 -20.27 -7.31
CA VAL A 210 -32.28 -20.78 -8.09
C VAL A 210 -32.81 -21.47 -9.35
N SER A 211 -32.25 -21.11 -10.50
CA SER A 211 -32.44 -21.81 -11.78
C SER A 211 -31.08 -22.06 -12.42
N GLY A 212 -30.58 -23.30 -12.32
CA GLY A 212 -29.21 -23.62 -12.73
C GLY A 212 -28.18 -22.87 -11.88
N LYS A 213 -27.31 -22.08 -12.52
CA LYS A 213 -26.31 -21.21 -11.86
C LYS A 213 -26.78 -19.76 -11.69
N THR A 214 -28.08 -19.50 -11.91
CA THR A 214 -28.66 -18.16 -11.81
C THR A 214 -29.52 -18.05 -10.56
N VAL A 215 -29.37 -16.96 -9.82
CA VAL A 215 -30.22 -16.63 -8.66
C VAL A 215 -31.01 -15.38 -8.96
N SER A 216 -32.35 -15.48 -8.89
CA SER A 216 -33.25 -14.34 -9.01
C SER A 216 -33.75 -13.91 -7.63
N PHE A 217 -33.86 -12.60 -7.43
CA PHE A 217 -34.34 -11.95 -6.22
C PHE A 217 -35.52 -11.05 -6.57
N GLU A 218 -36.65 -11.21 -5.89
CA GLU A 218 -37.69 -10.18 -5.87
C GLU A 218 -37.18 -8.94 -5.13
N ALA A 219 -37.72 -7.76 -5.45
CA ALA A 219 -37.42 -6.53 -4.70
C ALA A 219 -37.69 -6.71 -3.19
N GLY A 220 -36.87 -6.06 -2.36
CA GLY A 220 -37.00 -6.11 -0.90
C GLY A 220 -35.68 -6.33 -0.18
N ASP A 221 -35.80 -6.74 1.08
CA ASP A 221 -34.69 -6.84 2.03
C ASP A 221 -34.31 -8.31 2.27
N TYR A 222 -33.01 -8.59 2.16
CA TYR A 222 -32.44 -9.92 2.38
C TYR A 222 -31.30 -9.83 3.40
N VAL A 223 -31.32 -10.69 4.41
CA VAL A 223 -30.16 -10.91 5.27
C VAL A 223 -29.12 -11.66 4.47
N PHE A 224 -27.97 -11.04 4.20
CA PHE A 224 -26.80 -11.76 3.71
C PHE A 224 -25.97 -12.20 4.91
N SER A 225 -25.53 -13.47 4.92
CA SER A 225 -24.62 -14.03 5.91
C SER A 225 -23.46 -14.68 5.17
N ALA A 226 -22.27 -14.12 5.31
CA ALA A 226 -21.07 -14.60 4.64
C ALA A 226 -20.07 -15.16 5.67
N GLU A 227 -19.39 -16.26 5.34
CA GLU A 227 -18.40 -16.89 6.21
C GLU A 227 -17.30 -17.62 5.45
N LEU A 228 -16.19 -17.84 6.15
CA LEU A 228 -15.10 -18.74 5.77
C LEU A 228 -14.53 -19.46 7.00
N ASP A 229 -13.97 -20.66 6.83
CA ASP A 229 -13.36 -21.46 7.92
C ASP A 229 -11.82 -21.61 7.78
N TYR A 230 -11.16 -20.48 7.53
CA TYR A 230 -9.71 -20.33 7.47
C TYR A 230 -9.12 -19.80 8.80
N PRO A 231 -7.83 -20.04 9.12
CA PRO A 231 -7.18 -19.43 10.28
C PRO A 231 -7.24 -17.89 10.29
N GLN A 232 -7.66 -17.30 11.41
CA GLN A 232 -7.80 -15.86 11.57
C GLN A 232 -6.50 -15.22 12.09
N LEU A 233 -6.27 -13.96 11.70
CA LEU A 233 -5.13 -13.16 12.18
C LEU A 233 -5.42 -12.56 13.56
N THR A 234 -4.37 -12.25 14.32
CA THR A 234 -4.51 -11.63 15.65
C THR A 234 -4.48 -10.11 15.55
N GLN A 235 -5.66 -9.49 15.53
CA GLN A 235 -5.79 -8.03 15.39
C GLN A 235 -5.15 -7.27 16.56
N LEU A 236 -4.45 -6.18 16.26
CA LEU A 236 -3.95 -5.22 17.24
C LEU A 236 -4.99 -4.12 17.47
N PRO A 237 -5.56 -3.97 18.68
CA PRO A 237 -6.45 -2.85 18.99
C PRO A 237 -5.70 -1.51 18.93
N PRO A 238 -6.39 -0.35 18.86
CA PRO A 238 -5.73 0.95 18.75
C PRO A 238 -4.65 1.21 19.81
N ALA A 239 -4.89 0.78 21.06
CA ALA A 239 -3.94 0.89 22.17
C ALA A 239 -2.67 0.02 22.04
N LYS A 240 -2.65 -0.94 21.11
CA LYS A 240 -1.48 -1.76 20.75
C LYS A 240 -0.84 -1.31 19.44
N VAL A 241 -1.54 -0.50 18.65
CA VAL A 241 -1.02 0.09 17.41
C VAL A 241 -0.31 1.40 17.68
N LEU A 242 -0.90 2.26 18.52
CA LEU A 242 -0.38 3.57 18.88
C LEU A 242 0.48 3.51 20.14
N ASN A 243 1.51 4.35 20.24
CA ASN A 243 2.24 4.53 21.48
C ASN A 243 1.43 5.32 22.52
N ASN A 244 1.87 5.26 23.78
CA ASN A 244 1.19 5.89 24.89
C ASN A 244 1.00 7.41 24.72
N ALA A 245 1.96 8.09 24.06
CA ALA A 245 1.94 9.54 23.87
C ALA A 245 0.91 9.99 22.81
N SER A 246 0.49 9.07 21.93
CA SER A 246 -0.44 9.34 20.83
C SER A 246 -1.82 8.69 21.02
N THR A 247 -2.16 8.30 22.25
CA THR A 247 -3.45 7.65 22.57
C THR A 247 -4.65 8.57 22.35
N ASP A 248 -4.45 9.89 22.40
CA ASP A 248 -5.47 10.90 22.12
C ASP A 248 -5.94 10.89 20.65
N LEU A 249 -5.13 10.38 19.71
CA LEU A 249 -5.53 10.20 18.30
C LEU A 249 -6.77 9.31 18.15
N VAL A 250 -7.01 8.36 19.06
CA VAL A 250 -8.23 7.55 19.06
C VAL A 250 -9.48 8.43 19.19
N SER A 251 -9.39 9.54 19.92
CA SER A 251 -10.48 10.50 20.07
C SER A 251 -10.49 11.61 19.02
N LYS A 252 -9.31 12.07 18.56
CA LYS A 252 -9.18 13.17 17.60
C LYS A 252 -9.40 12.73 16.14
N MET A 253 -9.00 11.51 15.82
CA MET A 253 -9.05 10.92 14.48
C MET A 253 -9.63 9.50 14.55
N PRO A 254 -10.86 9.34 15.06
CA PRO A 254 -11.43 8.02 15.36
C PRO A 254 -11.56 7.13 14.12
N VAL A 255 -11.85 7.72 12.95
CA VAL A 255 -11.92 7.00 11.67
C VAL A 255 -10.57 6.40 11.31
N GLN A 256 -9.52 7.21 11.28
CA GLN A 256 -8.17 6.79 10.89
C GLN A 256 -7.55 5.84 11.93
N ALA A 257 -7.78 6.07 13.22
CA ALA A 257 -7.29 5.17 14.28
C ALA A 257 -7.97 3.79 14.21
N THR A 258 -9.27 3.75 13.92
CA THR A 258 -10.02 2.49 13.73
C THR A 258 -9.55 1.78 12.47
N ALA A 259 -9.39 2.51 11.36
CA ALA A 259 -8.86 1.99 10.10
C ALA A 259 -7.45 1.41 10.27
N LEU A 260 -6.54 2.11 10.97
CA LEU A 260 -5.19 1.62 11.21
C LEU A 260 -5.20 0.33 12.04
N SER A 261 -6.08 0.24 13.04
CA SER A 261 -6.27 -1.00 13.82
C SER A 261 -6.86 -2.14 13.01
N PHE A 262 -7.80 -1.85 12.09
CA PHE A 262 -8.31 -2.84 11.14
C PHE A 262 -7.22 -3.42 10.22
N LEU A 263 -6.20 -2.63 9.88
CA LEU A 263 -5.07 -3.06 9.05
C LEU A 263 -3.89 -3.61 9.85
N SER A 264 -3.94 -3.65 11.19
CA SER A 264 -2.78 -4.03 12.02
C SER A 264 -3.00 -5.34 12.77
N TYR A 265 -2.09 -6.29 12.54
CA TYR A 265 -2.09 -7.61 13.17
C TYR A 265 -0.71 -7.93 13.73
N SER A 266 -0.63 -8.85 14.69
CA SER A 266 0.65 -9.26 15.26
C SER A 266 1.58 -9.94 14.24
N GLU A 267 0.99 -10.51 13.19
CA GLU A 267 1.65 -11.27 12.14
C GLU A 267 2.13 -10.40 10.98
N LYS A 268 1.44 -9.28 10.72
CA LYS A 268 1.68 -8.33 9.62
C LYS A 268 0.77 -7.11 9.75
N LEU A 269 1.14 -6.03 9.07
CA LEU A 269 0.17 -5.01 8.65
C LEU A 269 -0.32 -5.35 7.24
N LEU A 270 -1.58 -5.02 6.95
CA LEU A 270 -2.18 -5.17 5.63
C LEU A 270 -1.93 -3.88 4.84
N ALA A 271 -1.70 -4.01 3.54
CA ALA A 271 -1.43 -2.86 2.68
C ALA A 271 -2.65 -1.95 2.55
N GLY A 272 -3.86 -2.51 2.52
CA GLY A 272 -5.09 -1.76 2.30
C GLY A 272 -6.38 -2.44 2.71
N ALA A 273 -7.47 -1.79 2.33
CA ALA A 273 -8.83 -2.28 2.38
C ALA A 273 -9.01 -3.44 1.37
N TRP A 274 -10.25 -3.71 0.96
CA TRP A 274 -10.68 -4.97 0.33
C TRP A 274 -9.78 -5.45 -0.83
N ARG A 275 -9.14 -4.54 -1.59
CA ARG A 275 -8.24 -4.88 -2.71
C ARG A 275 -6.89 -5.42 -2.26
N PHE A 276 -6.45 -5.03 -1.07
CA PHE A 276 -5.11 -5.28 -0.54
C PHE A 276 -5.12 -5.70 0.94
N LEU A 277 -6.08 -6.54 1.36
CA LEU A 277 -6.11 -7.18 2.69
C LEU A 277 -5.01 -8.24 2.88
N THR A 278 -3.79 -7.95 2.40
CA THR A 278 -2.61 -8.81 2.48
C THR A 278 -1.35 -7.97 2.71
N TYR A 279 -0.23 -8.63 2.97
CA TYR A 279 1.06 -7.97 3.19
C TYR A 279 1.66 -7.47 1.88
N PHE A 280 2.06 -6.18 1.88
CA PHE A 280 3.02 -5.62 0.93
C PHE A 280 4.22 -5.05 1.70
N GLY A 281 5.42 -5.57 1.48
CA GLY A 281 6.61 -5.20 2.23
C GLY A 281 7.01 -3.75 2.03
N ARG A 282 6.96 -3.28 0.77
CA ARG A 282 7.23 -1.89 0.39
C ARG A 282 6.31 -0.94 1.16
N ASP A 283 5.00 -1.10 0.98
CA ASP A 283 3.94 -0.28 1.55
C ASP A 283 4.00 -0.28 3.08
N THR A 284 4.22 -1.46 3.67
CA THR A 284 4.36 -1.62 5.12
C THR A 284 5.56 -0.81 5.65
N MET A 285 6.71 -0.89 5.01
CA MET A 285 7.92 -0.19 5.46
C MET A 285 7.86 1.32 5.22
N ILE A 286 7.32 1.77 4.08
CA ILE A 286 7.06 3.20 3.82
C ILE A 286 6.11 3.77 4.89
N SER A 287 5.01 3.06 5.14
CA SER A 287 4.03 3.46 6.15
C SER A 287 4.66 3.55 7.53
N ALA A 288 5.45 2.54 7.93
CA ALA A 288 6.12 2.52 9.22
C ALA A 288 7.14 3.65 9.38
N LEU A 289 7.89 4.00 8.33
CA LEU A 289 8.83 5.13 8.36
C LEU A 289 8.12 6.47 8.58
N LEU A 290 6.93 6.66 8.00
CA LEU A 290 6.15 7.89 8.12
C LEU A 290 5.29 7.93 9.40
N LEU A 291 4.76 6.79 9.84
CA LEU A 291 3.97 6.64 11.06
C LEU A 291 4.82 6.51 12.33
N ASP A 292 6.12 6.30 12.22
CA ASP A 292 7.04 6.05 13.35
C ASP A 292 6.70 6.89 14.61
N PRO A 293 6.51 8.23 14.55
CA PRO A 293 6.25 9.05 15.74
C PRO A 293 5.04 8.63 16.58
N VAL A 294 4.04 7.95 15.99
CA VAL A 294 2.80 7.55 16.67
C VAL A 294 2.69 6.04 16.87
N MET A 295 3.53 5.23 16.24
CA MET A 295 3.49 3.77 16.35
C MET A 295 3.95 3.27 17.72
N SER A 296 3.40 2.14 18.15
CA SER A 296 3.83 1.43 19.34
C SER A 296 5.17 0.69 19.13
N TYR A 297 5.95 0.62 20.20
CA TYR A 297 7.30 0.04 20.21
C TYR A 297 7.43 -1.08 21.25
N GLY A 298 8.41 -1.97 21.03
CA GLY A 298 8.73 -3.06 21.93
C GLY A 298 8.10 -4.40 21.53
N ASN A 299 8.16 -5.36 22.45
CA ASN A 299 7.67 -6.71 22.20
C ASN A 299 6.17 -6.72 21.85
N ALA A 300 5.82 -7.41 20.76
CA ALA A 300 4.44 -7.50 20.27
C ALA A 300 3.79 -6.14 19.99
N SER A 301 4.59 -5.15 19.59
CA SER A 301 4.13 -3.85 19.12
C SER A 301 3.87 -3.85 17.60
N ALA A 302 3.20 -2.82 17.09
CA ALA A 302 3.00 -2.67 15.65
C ALA A 302 4.33 -2.54 14.89
N MET A 303 5.32 -1.83 15.44
CA MET A 303 6.65 -1.72 14.82
C MET A 303 7.38 -3.07 14.73
N GLU A 304 7.31 -3.93 15.76
CA GLU A 304 7.89 -5.28 15.68
C GLU A 304 7.07 -6.23 14.79
N ALA A 305 5.75 -6.03 14.68
CA ALA A 305 4.94 -6.75 13.69
C ALA A 305 5.36 -6.41 12.25
N VAL A 306 5.66 -5.13 11.96
CA VAL A 306 6.21 -4.71 10.66
C VAL A 306 7.55 -5.37 10.38
N LEU A 307 8.53 -5.19 11.28
CA LEU A 307 9.88 -5.72 11.07
C LEU A 307 9.88 -7.25 11.00
N GLY A 308 9.11 -7.90 11.88
CA GLY A 308 8.95 -9.36 11.89
C GLY A 308 8.33 -9.88 10.59
N ALA A 309 7.27 -9.22 10.09
CA ALA A 309 6.62 -9.61 8.84
C ALA A 309 7.54 -9.54 7.63
N VAL A 310 8.40 -8.52 7.56
CA VAL A 310 9.44 -8.40 6.52
C VAL A 310 10.46 -9.51 6.67
N CYS A 311 11.07 -9.66 7.84
CA CYS A 311 12.10 -10.67 8.09
C CYS A 311 11.61 -12.08 7.81
N GLU A 312 10.38 -12.41 8.21
CA GLU A 312 9.76 -13.72 8.00
C GLU A 312 9.61 -14.09 6.52
N ARG A 313 9.57 -13.09 5.63
CA ARG A 313 9.36 -13.25 4.18
C ARG A 313 10.58 -12.88 3.33
N ILE A 314 11.75 -12.70 3.92
CA ILE A 314 12.99 -12.56 3.13
C ILE A 314 13.31 -13.90 2.47
N ASN A 315 13.74 -13.88 1.22
CA ASN A 315 14.30 -15.04 0.55
C ASN A 315 15.65 -15.40 1.20
N ALA A 316 15.70 -16.52 1.93
CA ALA A 316 16.89 -16.98 2.63
C ALA A 316 18.08 -17.31 1.72
N THR A 317 17.89 -17.39 0.39
CA THR A 317 18.97 -17.66 -0.56
C THR A 317 19.73 -16.38 -0.88
N ASP A 318 19.03 -15.35 -1.38
CA ASP A 318 19.65 -14.14 -1.94
C ASP A 318 19.46 -12.88 -1.10
N GLY A 319 18.60 -12.90 -0.08
CA GLY A 319 18.30 -11.73 0.76
C GLY A 319 17.25 -10.78 0.20
N SER A 320 16.55 -11.13 -0.90
CA SER A 320 15.44 -10.33 -1.41
C SER A 320 14.29 -10.28 -0.40
N ALA A 321 13.81 -9.09 -0.08
CA ALA A 321 12.60 -8.88 0.70
C ALA A 321 11.36 -9.09 -0.19
N CYS A 322 10.35 -9.76 0.35
CA CYS A 322 9.10 -10.00 -0.35
C CYS A 322 8.33 -8.69 -0.53
N HIS A 323 8.04 -8.33 -1.78
CA HIS A 323 7.21 -7.19 -2.12
C HIS A 323 5.75 -7.45 -1.76
N GLU A 324 5.20 -8.57 -2.21
CA GLU A 324 3.84 -8.98 -1.92
C GLU A 324 3.80 -10.47 -1.59
N GLU A 325 3.04 -10.84 -0.55
CA GLU A 325 2.73 -12.24 -0.30
C GLU A 325 1.46 -12.67 -1.05
N THR A 326 1.50 -13.90 -1.55
CA THR A 326 0.32 -14.62 -2.03
C THR A 326 0.03 -15.80 -1.10
N ILE A 327 -1.20 -15.86 -0.58
CA ILE A 327 -1.66 -16.84 0.42
C ILE A 327 -3.04 -17.39 0.05
N GLY A 328 -3.53 -18.35 0.83
CA GLY A 328 -4.89 -18.89 0.70
C GLY A 328 -5.14 -19.63 -0.62
N ASP A 329 -6.37 -19.53 -1.13
CA ASP A 329 -6.82 -20.26 -2.32
C ASP A 329 -6.01 -19.89 -3.58
N TYR A 330 -5.59 -18.62 -3.72
CA TYR A 330 -4.81 -18.18 -4.88
C TYR A 330 -3.40 -18.73 -4.88
N ALA A 331 -2.76 -18.85 -3.71
CA ALA A 331 -1.47 -19.53 -3.59
C ALA A 331 -1.59 -21.00 -4.00
N THR A 332 -2.66 -21.67 -3.58
CA THR A 332 -2.93 -23.05 -3.97
C THR A 332 -3.13 -23.18 -5.48
N TRP A 333 -3.89 -22.26 -6.08
CA TRP A 333 -4.08 -22.20 -7.54
C TRP A 333 -2.76 -22.01 -8.29
N LEU A 334 -1.91 -21.07 -7.88
CA LEU A 334 -0.61 -20.81 -8.51
C LEU A 334 0.33 -22.01 -8.41
N ASN A 335 0.44 -22.64 -7.23
CA ASN A 335 1.23 -23.87 -7.07
C ASN A 335 0.73 -24.96 -8.05
N LEU A 336 -0.59 -25.12 -8.20
CA LEU A 336 -1.16 -26.08 -9.16
C LEU A 336 -0.85 -25.72 -10.62
N GLN A 337 -0.71 -24.44 -10.98
CA GLN A 337 -0.26 -24.04 -12.33
C GLN A 337 1.18 -24.50 -12.61
N GLU A 338 2.02 -24.49 -11.58
CA GLU A 338 3.39 -25.01 -11.62
C GLU A 338 3.47 -26.53 -11.41
N ASN A 339 2.33 -27.24 -11.47
CA ASN A 339 2.22 -28.68 -11.21
C ASN A 339 2.70 -29.12 -9.81
N VAL A 340 2.65 -28.22 -8.83
CA VAL A 340 2.98 -28.48 -7.43
C VAL A 340 1.68 -28.58 -6.61
N THR A 341 1.48 -29.71 -5.92
CA THR A 341 0.37 -29.84 -4.96
C THR A 341 0.80 -29.25 -3.62
N SER A 342 0.49 -27.96 -3.39
CA SER A 342 0.91 -27.23 -2.19
C SER A 342 -0.03 -26.06 -1.91
N THR A 343 -0.21 -25.75 -0.63
CA THR A 343 -0.90 -24.53 -0.12
C THR A 343 0.10 -23.51 0.43
N ALA A 344 1.40 -23.74 0.25
CA ALA A 344 2.45 -22.87 0.73
C ALA A 344 2.33 -21.48 0.12
N MET A 345 2.61 -20.47 0.95
CA MET A 345 2.66 -19.08 0.49
C MET A 345 3.69 -18.89 -0.62
N LEU A 346 3.47 -17.89 -1.46
CA LEU A 346 4.40 -17.41 -2.47
C LEU A 346 4.74 -15.94 -2.20
N CYS A 347 5.88 -15.50 -2.70
CA CYS A 347 6.31 -14.11 -2.58
C CYS A 347 6.72 -13.57 -3.93
N ASP A 348 6.26 -12.35 -4.23
CA ASP A 348 6.80 -11.56 -5.32
C ASP A 348 8.12 -10.93 -4.89
N TYR A 349 9.21 -11.36 -5.51
CA TYR A 349 10.55 -10.79 -5.28
C TYR A 349 11.02 -9.95 -6.48
N LYS A 350 10.17 -9.66 -7.47
CA LYS A 350 10.60 -8.95 -8.68
C LYS A 350 10.83 -7.47 -8.46
N MET A 351 10.15 -6.86 -7.48
CA MET A 351 10.37 -5.47 -7.10
C MET A 351 11.72 -5.32 -6.41
N ILE A 352 12.59 -4.52 -7.02
CA ILE A 352 13.96 -4.29 -6.59
C ILE A 352 14.07 -3.27 -5.46
N ASP A 353 13.06 -2.40 -5.30
CA ASP A 353 13.05 -1.31 -4.34
C ASP A 353 12.87 -1.78 -2.88
N THR A 354 12.15 -2.89 -2.69
CA THR A 354 11.62 -3.33 -1.39
C THR A 354 12.75 -3.57 -0.38
N ASP A 355 13.88 -4.11 -0.84
CA ASP A 355 15.05 -4.40 0.00
C ASP A 355 15.59 -3.16 0.72
N PHE A 356 15.57 -2.01 0.05
CA PHE A 356 16.28 -0.81 0.48
C PHE A 356 15.58 -0.07 1.64
N TYR A 357 14.32 -0.39 1.93
CA TYR A 357 13.60 0.20 3.05
C TYR A 357 13.91 -0.46 4.39
N LEU A 358 14.37 -1.72 4.39
CA LEU A 358 14.62 -2.47 5.62
C LEU A 358 15.75 -1.85 6.47
N PRO A 359 16.95 -1.53 5.93
CA PRO A 359 18.00 -0.94 6.75
C PRO A 359 17.63 0.42 7.36
N PRO A 360 17.04 1.40 6.63
CA PRO A 360 16.56 2.65 7.23
C PRO A 360 15.55 2.44 8.36
N LEU A 361 14.60 1.51 8.19
CA LEU A 361 13.61 1.21 9.23
C LEU A 361 14.27 0.56 10.46
N MET A 362 15.20 -0.38 10.25
CA MET A 362 16.00 -0.97 11.32
C MET A 362 16.83 0.08 12.06
N GLN A 363 17.43 1.04 11.35
CA GLN A 363 18.17 2.14 11.98
C GLN A 363 17.24 2.98 12.86
N ASN A 364 16.07 3.37 12.35
CA ASN A 364 15.11 4.16 13.11
C ASN A 364 14.69 3.43 14.40
N TYR A 365 14.36 2.15 14.31
CA TYR A 365 13.91 1.40 15.47
C TYR A 365 15.06 1.01 16.42
N PHE A 366 16.09 0.33 15.92
CA PHE A 366 17.13 -0.23 16.79
C PHE A 366 18.18 0.80 17.25
N LEU A 367 18.34 1.94 16.56
CA LEU A 367 19.36 2.94 16.92
C LEU A 367 18.79 4.31 17.34
N ASN A 368 17.65 4.73 16.81
CA ASN A 368 17.11 6.06 17.13
C ASN A 368 16.06 6.00 18.23
N ASN A 369 15.32 4.89 18.34
CA ASN A 369 14.28 4.71 19.35
C ASN A 369 14.83 4.13 20.68
N PRO A 370 14.59 4.76 21.85
CA PRO A 370 15.07 4.27 23.15
C PRO A 370 14.57 2.87 23.53
N VAL A 371 13.33 2.52 23.19
CA VAL A 371 12.77 1.18 23.46
C VAL A 371 13.41 0.17 22.52
N GLY A 372 13.41 0.44 21.22
CA GLY A 372 13.94 -0.44 20.19
C GLY A 372 15.44 -0.77 20.35
N LYS A 373 16.26 0.17 20.86
CA LYS A 373 17.68 -0.08 21.21
C LYS A 373 17.91 -1.32 22.06
N THR A 374 16.98 -1.62 22.97
CA THR A 374 17.10 -2.76 23.89
C THR A 374 16.57 -4.07 23.29
N ARG A 375 15.96 -4.01 22.10
CA ARG A 375 15.21 -5.13 21.52
C ARG A 375 16.01 -5.98 20.54
N TRP A 376 17.10 -5.47 19.96
CA TRP A 376 17.82 -6.17 18.90
C TRP A 376 18.20 -7.61 19.25
N GLN A 377 18.77 -7.87 20.43
CA GLN A 377 19.19 -9.22 20.81
C GLN A 377 18.03 -10.22 20.84
N ALA A 378 16.89 -9.82 21.42
CA ALA A 378 15.70 -10.67 21.48
C ALA A 378 15.07 -10.83 20.09
N PHE A 379 14.90 -9.73 19.36
CA PHE A 379 14.28 -9.70 18.03
C PHE A 379 15.07 -10.54 17.02
N SER A 380 16.38 -10.33 16.94
CA SER A 380 17.26 -11.02 15.98
C SER A 380 17.32 -12.53 16.19
N SER A 381 17.06 -13.00 17.42
CA SER A 381 17.08 -14.43 17.78
C SER A 381 15.76 -15.16 17.52
N ILE A 382 14.71 -14.46 17.07
CA ILE A 382 13.41 -15.07 16.77
C ILE A 382 13.58 -16.05 15.60
N PRO A 383 13.20 -17.33 15.76
CA PRO A 383 13.21 -18.29 14.67
C PRO A 383 12.24 -17.90 13.56
N ALA A 384 12.70 -17.99 12.31
CA ALA A 384 11.86 -17.83 11.14
C ALA A 384 11.21 -19.16 10.72
N GLY A 385 10.21 -19.08 9.86
CA GLY A 385 9.56 -20.25 9.24
C GLY A 385 8.15 -20.55 9.74
N ALA A 386 7.55 -19.64 10.52
CA ALA A 386 6.16 -19.70 10.97
C ALA A 386 5.18 -19.37 9.83
N ILE A 387 5.55 -18.46 8.93
CA ILE A 387 4.74 -18.08 7.76
C ILE A 387 5.37 -18.63 6.47
N ASN A 388 6.64 -18.33 6.22
CA ASN A 388 7.35 -18.88 5.07
C ASN A 388 8.15 -20.11 5.49
N ALA A 389 7.59 -21.30 5.28
CA ALA A 389 8.22 -22.56 5.68
C ALA A 389 9.64 -22.77 5.07
N ALA A 390 9.98 -22.10 3.97
CA ALA A 390 11.33 -22.13 3.38
C ALA A 390 12.39 -21.48 4.28
N ASN A 391 11.98 -20.66 5.25
CA ASN A 391 12.87 -19.97 6.18
C ASN A 391 13.11 -20.75 7.48
N LYS A 392 12.58 -21.98 7.61
CA LYS A 392 12.85 -22.84 8.78
C LYS A 392 14.35 -23.08 8.93
N GLY A 393 14.85 -22.92 10.16
CA GLY A 393 16.27 -23.05 10.48
C GLY A 393 17.06 -21.74 10.38
N HIS A 394 16.43 -20.66 9.93
CA HIS A 394 16.98 -19.31 10.03
C HIS A 394 16.35 -18.53 11.20
N THR A 395 16.98 -17.40 11.53
CA THR A 395 16.45 -16.39 12.44
C THR A 395 16.20 -15.09 11.69
N TRP A 396 15.33 -14.23 12.23
CA TRP A 396 15.07 -12.91 11.64
C TRP A 396 16.34 -12.06 11.50
N GLY A 397 17.26 -12.13 12.46
CA GLY A 397 18.54 -11.42 12.38
C GLY A 397 19.43 -11.89 11.23
N GLN A 398 19.48 -13.21 10.97
CA GLN A 398 20.24 -13.76 9.85
C GLN A 398 19.65 -13.37 8.49
N LEU A 399 18.31 -13.34 8.39
CA LEU A 399 17.62 -12.93 7.17
C LEU A 399 17.84 -11.44 6.89
N ALA A 400 17.70 -10.58 7.90
CA ALA A 400 17.99 -9.15 7.76
C ALA A 400 19.45 -8.86 7.38
N ALA A 401 20.40 -9.59 7.97
CA ALA A 401 21.81 -9.49 7.59
C ALA A 401 22.05 -9.86 6.13
N ARG A 402 21.37 -10.89 5.61
CA ARG A 402 21.47 -11.31 4.21
C ARG A 402 20.97 -10.25 3.24
N THR A 403 19.90 -9.54 3.58
CA THR A 403 19.44 -8.37 2.80
C THR A 403 20.52 -7.27 2.78
N ALA A 404 21.18 -7.00 3.90
CA ALA A 404 22.27 -6.02 3.95
C ALA A 404 23.49 -6.46 3.11
N GLU A 405 23.84 -7.76 3.11
CA GLU A 405 24.88 -8.34 2.25
C GLU A 405 24.57 -8.08 0.77
N LYS A 406 23.34 -8.41 0.34
CA LYS A 406 22.87 -8.16 -1.03
C LYS A 406 23.01 -6.69 -1.43
N ILE A 407 22.58 -5.76 -0.58
CA ILE A 407 22.65 -4.31 -0.85
C ILE A 407 24.11 -3.86 -0.98
N MET A 408 25.00 -4.32 -0.10
CA MET A 408 26.43 -3.99 -0.15
C MET A 408 27.10 -4.49 -1.44
N ASP A 409 26.69 -5.65 -1.94
CA ASP A 409 27.22 -6.24 -3.17
C ASP A 409 26.70 -5.49 -4.41
N LEU A 410 25.40 -5.19 -4.48
CA LEU A 410 24.80 -4.40 -5.55
C LEU A 410 25.44 -3.00 -5.64
N ALA A 411 25.67 -2.35 -4.49
CA ALA A 411 26.26 -1.02 -4.43
C ALA A 411 27.70 -0.96 -4.94
N ALA A 412 28.43 -2.07 -4.88
CA ALA A 412 29.87 -2.10 -5.09
C ALA A 412 30.27 -1.77 -6.53
N LEU A 413 29.50 -2.19 -7.53
CA LEU A 413 29.82 -1.99 -8.94
C LEU A 413 29.83 -0.49 -9.29
N PHE A 414 28.74 0.22 -8.95
CA PHE A 414 28.66 1.66 -9.17
C PHE A 414 29.68 2.43 -8.35
N ALA A 415 29.87 2.06 -7.08
CA ALA A 415 30.82 2.75 -6.21
C ALA A 415 32.29 2.60 -6.69
N GLN A 416 32.60 1.55 -7.46
CA GLN A 416 33.92 1.35 -8.07
C GLN A 416 34.04 2.10 -9.41
N ASN A 417 32.98 2.06 -10.22
CA ASN A 417 32.93 2.73 -11.52
C ASN A 417 31.53 3.35 -11.74
N PRO A 418 31.35 4.65 -11.43
CA PRO A 418 30.07 5.34 -11.55
C PRO A 418 29.65 5.57 -13.01
N CYS A 419 29.10 4.54 -13.65
CA CYS A 419 28.54 4.58 -15.00
C CYS A 419 27.10 4.03 -15.03
N LYS A 420 26.36 4.32 -16.11
CA LYS A 420 24.93 3.95 -16.24
C LYS A 420 24.73 2.44 -16.11
N GLU A 421 25.65 1.66 -16.67
CA GLU A 421 25.60 0.19 -16.69
C GLU A 421 25.70 -0.41 -15.28
N ASN A 422 26.30 0.32 -14.34
CA ASN A 422 26.50 -0.13 -12.97
C ASN A 422 25.43 0.37 -11.99
N LEU A 423 24.44 1.15 -12.45
CA LEU A 423 23.25 1.48 -11.65
C LEU A 423 22.47 0.20 -11.30
N VAL A 424 21.45 0.32 -10.44
CA VAL A 424 20.50 -0.76 -10.19
C VAL A 424 19.48 -0.79 -11.32
N HIS A 425 19.37 -1.94 -11.99
CA HIS A 425 18.42 -2.19 -13.07
C HIS A 425 17.26 -3.06 -12.56
N LEU A 426 16.13 -2.98 -13.25
CA LEU A 426 15.09 -4.00 -13.13
C LEU A 426 15.65 -5.40 -13.43
N LYS A 427 15.00 -6.42 -12.88
CA LYS A 427 15.33 -7.81 -13.23
C LYS A 427 15.03 -8.04 -14.70
N ALA A 428 15.86 -8.86 -15.35
CA ALA A 428 15.72 -9.17 -16.78
C ALA A 428 14.29 -9.65 -17.11
N GLY A 429 13.69 -9.05 -18.15
CA GLY A 429 12.34 -9.37 -18.63
C GLY A 429 11.20 -8.78 -17.78
N GLN A 430 11.50 -8.05 -16.71
CA GLN A 430 10.49 -7.35 -15.93
C GLN A 430 10.24 -5.95 -16.48
N ILE A 431 8.97 -5.54 -16.47
CA ILE A 431 8.54 -4.19 -16.91
C ILE A 431 8.21 -3.26 -15.74
N VAL A 432 8.24 -3.81 -14.51
CA VAL A 432 8.02 -3.11 -13.24
C VAL A 432 9.06 -3.59 -12.24
N GLY A 433 9.41 -2.74 -11.27
CA GLY A 433 10.25 -3.17 -10.15
C GLY A 433 10.42 -2.16 -9.02
N GLU A 434 9.71 -1.04 -9.04
CA GLU A 434 9.56 -0.17 -7.89
C GLU A 434 8.07 0.09 -7.63
N TRP A 435 7.75 0.78 -6.54
CA TRP A 435 6.98 1.99 -6.70
C TRP A 435 5.76 1.98 -7.63
N ARG A 436 6.05 2.49 -8.82
CA ARG A 436 5.17 2.72 -9.96
C ARG A 436 4.95 1.42 -10.73
N ASP A 437 4.41 0.43 -10.03
CA ASP A 437 4.21 -0.95 -10.49
C ASP A 437 3.07 -1.18 -11.51
N SER A 438 2.77 -0.17 -12.33
CA SER A 438 1.86 -0.28 -13.48
C SER A 438 2.62 -0.29 -14.79
N THR A 439 2.01 -0.82 -15.86
CA THR A 439 2.58 -0.90 -17.22
C THR A 439 3.30 0.37 -17.69
N TYR A 440 2.73 1.55 -17.44
CA TYR A 440 3.29 2.83 -17.87
C TYR A 440 3.99 3.61 -16.75
N GLY A 441 4.05 3.08 -15.53
CA GLY A 441 4.44 3.86 -14.34
C GLY A 441 5.81 4.50 -14.46
N ILE A 442 6.78 3.76 -14.97
CA ILE A 442 8.14 4.21 -15.30
C ILE A 442 8.41 4.28 -16.81
N GLY A 443 7.37 4.30 -17.65
CA GLY A 443 7.52 4.44 -19.09
C GLY A 443 8.29 3.32 -19.79
N GLY A 444 8.29 2.11 -19.22
CA GLY A 444 9.09 0.97 -19.71
C GLY A 444 10.58 1.05 -19.38
N GLY A 445 11.00 2.03 -18.60
CA GLY A 445 12.40 2.19 -18.20
C GLY A 445 12.94 0.98 -17.46
N GLN A 446 14.25 0.76 -17.59
CA GLN A 446 14.96 -0.36 -16.96
C GLN A 446 15.79 0.08 -15.75
N ILE A 447 15.99 1.38 -15.56
CA ILE A 447 16.80 1.94 -14.48
C ILE A 447 15.97 3.02 -13.75
N PRO A 448 15.33 2.70 -12.62
CA PRO A 448 14.45 3.64 -11.91
C PRO A 448 15.21 4.74 -11.16
N TYR A 449 14.66 5.96 -11.16
CA TYR A 449 15.26 7.13 -10.53
C TYR A 449 15.33 7.04 -9.00
N ASP A 450 14.22 6.74 -8.35
CA ASP A 450 14.06 6.69 -6.90
C ASP A 450 15.00 5.66 -6.24
N VAL A 451 15.07 4.46 -6.81
CA VAL A 451 15.95 3.37 -6.34
C VAL A 451 17.40 3.81 -6.32
N ASN A 452 17.85 4.42 -7.42
CA ASN A 452 19.26 4.74 -7.64
C ASN A 452 19.69 6.02 -6.93
N THR A 453 18.81 7.02 -6.81
CA THR A 453 19.18 8.35 -6.31
C THR A 453 18.78 8.58 -4.86
N ALA A 454 17.88 7.77 -4.30
CA ALA A 454 17.42 7.91 -2.93
C ALA A 454 17.54 6.62 -2.11
N LEU A 455 16.97 5.51 -2.58
CA LEU A 455 16.83 4.30 -1.75
C LEU A 455 18.16 3.59 -1.51
N MET A 456 18.95 3.34 -2.56
CA MET A 456 20.28 2.72 -2.45
C MET A 456 21.21 3.49 -1.49
N PRO A 457 21.46 4.82 -1.68
CA PRO A 457 22.29 5.56 -0.74
C PRO A 457 21.70 5.61 0.68
N ALA A 458 20.38 5.68 0.86
CA ALA A 458 19.75 5.67 2.18
C ALA A 458 19.98 4.34 2.90
N ALA A 459 19.84 3.22 2.20
CA ALA A 459 20.14 1.90 2.72
C ALA A 459 21.60 1.77 3.12
N LEU A 460 22.54 2.28 2.30
CA LEU A 460 23.97 2.26 2.61
C LEU A 460 24.32 3.10 3.85
N ARG A 461 23.74 4.32 4.00
CA ARG A 461 23.90 5.13 5.22
C ARG A 461 23.39 4.39 6.45
N ALA A 462 22.25 3.70 6.32
CA ALA A 462 21.68 2.93 7.40
C ALA A 462 22.51 1.69 7.75
N ILE A 463 23.00 0.95 6.75
CA ILE A 463 23.93 -0.17 6.95
C ILE A 463 25.20 0.30 7.65
N ALA A 464 25.73 1.48 7.30
CA ALA A 464 26.89 2.04 7.97
C ALA A 464 26.62 2.31 9.46
N ALA A 465 25.46 2.91 9.79
CA ALA A 465 25.05 3.18 11.16
C ALA A 465 24.82 1.90 11.98
N LEU A 466 24.11 0.93 11.41
CA LEU A 466 23.84 -0.39 12.01
C LEU A 466 25.15 -1.17 12.23
N SER A 467 26.09 -1.10 11.30
CA SER A 467 27.42 -1.72 11.43
C SER A 467 28.21 -1.12 12.60
N ARG A 468 28.22 0.21 12.75
CA ARG A 468 28.86 0.89 13.90
C ARG A 468 28.27 0.47 15.24
N ALA A 469 26.97 0.17 15.27
CA ALA A 469 26.26 -0.29 16.44
C ALA A 469 26.40 -1.80 16.71
N GLY A 470 27.12 -2.55 15.88
CA GLY A 470 27.36 -3.98 16.05
C GLY A 470 26.18 -4.89 15.64
N ILE A 471 25.24 -4.38 14.85
CA ILE A 471 24.07 -5.15 14.36
C ILE A 471 24.49 -6.27 13.40
N TYR A 472 25.57 -6.07 12.64
CA TYR A 472 26.13 -7.05 11.69
C TYR A 472 27.46 -7.60 12.22
N PRO A 473 27.44 -8.54 13.20
CA PRO A 473 28.66 -9.09 13.77
C PRO A 473 29.49 -9.82 12.70
N GLY A 474 30.82 -9.66 12.74
CA GLY A 474 31.75 -10.28 11.79
C GLY A 474 32.00 -9.50 10.50
N GLN A 475 31.17 -8.50 10.18
CA GLN A 475 31.34 -7.66 9.00
C GLN A 475 32.24 -6.45 9.26
N HIS A 476 33.51 -6.73 9.62
CA HIS A 476 34.49 -5.69 9.95
C HIS A 476 34.72 -4.74 8.76
N GLY A 477 34.64 -3.43 9.00
CA GLY A 477 34.86 -2.41 7.98
C GLY A 477 33.64 -2.01 7.13
N TRP A 478 32.50 -2.70 7.29
CA TRP A 478 31.26 -2.32 6.59
C TRP A 478 30.83 -0.89 6.90
N ALA A 479 31.01 -0.42 8.14
CA ALA A 479 30.71 0.96 8.52
C ALA A 479 31.37 1.98 7.56
N GLN A 480 32.70 1.91 7.41
CA GLN A 480 33.44 2.83 6.54
C GLN A 480 33.16 2.57 5.05
N LYS A 481 33.03 1.31 4.65
CA LYS A 481 32.78 0.92 3.26
C LYS A 481 31.42 1.42 2.77
N ALA A 482 30.37 1.21 3.58
CA ALA A 482 29.01 1.63 3.28
C ALA A 482 28.89 3.16 3.25
N ASP A 483 29.55 3.90 4.16
CA ASP A 483 29.60 5.36 4.08
C ASP A 483 30.28 5.86 2.80
N LYS A 484 31.39 5.24 2.39
CA LYS A 484 32.08 5.57 1.13
C LYS A 484 31.18 5.32 -0.07
N TYR A 485 30.51 4.17 -0.10
CA TYR A 485 29.59 3.83 -1.18
C TYR A 485 28.43 4.82 -1.21
N ALA A 486 27.77 5.07 -0.08
CA ALA A 486 26.68 6.03 0.02
C ALA A 486 27.08 7.40 -0.52
N GLN A 487 28.26 7.92 -0.16
CA GLN A 487 28.74 9.21 -0.66
C GLN A 487 28.85 9.23 -2.21
N ILE A 488 29.43 8.19 -2.81
CA ILE A 488 29.57 8.10 -4.27
C ILE A 488 28.20 8.00 -4.95
N TRP A 489 27.29 7.19 -4.41
CA TRP A 489 25.92 7.09 -4.92
C TRP A 489 25.16 8.41 -4.79
N GLU A 490 25.33 9.14 -3.66
CA GLU A 490 24.70 10.45 -3.45
C GLU A 490 25.20 11.49 -4.46
N ASP A 491 26.52 11.54 -4.72
CA ASP A 491 27.15 12.57 -5.53
C ASP A 491 27.02 12.32 -7.04
N GLU A 492 27.07 11.06 -7.49
CA GLU A 492 27.24 10.73 -8.91
C GLU A 492 25.94 10.33 -9.64
N THR A 493 24.84 10.03 -8.94
CA THR A 493 23.65 9.43 -9.58
C THR A 493 22.70 10.44 -10.24
N LEU A 494 22.46 11.61 -9.63
CA LEU A 494 21.46 12.58 -10.14
C LEU A 494 21.71 13.01 -11.59
N LYS A 495 22.97 13.15 -11.99
CA LYS A 495 23.37 13.61 -13.34
C LYS A 495 22.88 12.68 -14.47
N PHE A 496 22.64 11.40 -14.18
CA PHE A 496 22.13 10.46 -15.20
C PHE A 496 20.65 10.71 -15.53
N PHE A 497 19.90 11.27 -14.59
CA PHE A 497 18.46 11.47 -14.71
C PHE A 497 18.07 12.92 -14.96
N GLN A 498 18.99 13.87 -14.79
CA GLN A 498 18.70 15.29 -14.94
C GLN A 498 18.22 15.61 -16.37
N VAL A 499 17.07 16.29 -16.44
CA VAL A 499 16.48 16.88 -17.64
C VAL A 499 16.47 18.38 -17.45
N THR A 500 16.89 19.13 -18.48
CA THR A 500 16.82 20.60 -18.50
C THR A 500 16.13 21.02 -19.77
N VAL A 501 14.97 21.67 -19.63
CA VAL A 501 14.17 22.19 -20.74
C VAL A 501 14.33 23.72 -20.74
N PRO A 502 14.91 24.31 -21.81
CA PRO A 502 15.05 25.76 -21.90
C PRO A 502 13.72 26.48 -21.74
N ALA A 503 13.71 27.65 -21.07
CA ALA A 503 12.47 28.37 -20.71
C ALA A 503 11.48 28.52 -21.88
N GLU A 504 11.96 28.98 -23.04
CA GLU A 504 11.12 29.18 -24.23
C GLU A 504 10.58 27.86 -24.80
N THR A 505 11.38 26.79 -24.78
CA THR A 505 10.94 25.46 -25.17
C THR A 505 9.90 24.91 -24.18
N ALA A 506 10.10 25.13 -22.88
CA ALA A 506 9.18 24.72 -21.83
C ALA A 506 7.81 25.38 -22.01
N LYS A 507 7.77 26.69 -22.26
CA LYS A 507 6.55 27.45 -22.61
C LYS A 507 5.83 26.85 -23.83
N GLN A 508 6.58 26.56 -24.90
CA GLN A 508 6.03 25.97 -26.10
C GLN A 508 5.43 24.57 -25.85
N ARG A 509 6.12 23.73 -25.06
CA ARG A 509 5.67 22.36 -24.77
C ARG A 509 4.38 22.33 -23.96
N VAL A 510 4.27 23.13 -22.89
CA VAL A 510 3.03 23.20 -22.10
C VAL A 510 1.87 23.83 -22.88
N ALA A 511 2.15 24.79 -23.77
CA ALA A 511 1.14 25.36 -24.66
C ALA A 511 0.64 24.33 -25.69
N SER A 512 1.53 23.54 -26.28
CA SER A 512 1.19 22.45 -27.19
C SER A 512 0.39 21.34 -26.49
N TYR A 513 0.79 20.96 -25.27
CA TYR A 513 0.09 19.95 -24.47
C TYR A 513 -1.41 20.28 -24.28
N VAL A 514 -1.72 21.54 -23.98
CA VAL A 514 -3.11 22.03 -23.89
C VAL A 514 -3.77 22.10 -25.26
N LYS A 515 -3.08 22.66 -26.27
CA LYS A 515 -3.60 22.80 -27.63
C LYS A 515 -3.99 21.45 -28.27
N ASP A 516 -3.24 20.40 -27.96
CA ASP A 516 -3.44 19.04 -28.48
C ASP A 516 -4.55 18.27 -27.71
N GLY A 517 -5.16 18.90 -26.69
CA GLY A 517 -6.33 18.37 -25.99
C GLY A 517 -6.02 17.48 -24.80
N TYR A 518 -4.77 17.41 -24.34
CA TYR A 518 -4.40 16.58 -23.18
C TYR A 518 -4.78 17.22 -21.82
N PHE A 519 -5.07 18.53 -21.79
CA PHE A 519 -5.61 19.21 -20.62
C PHE A 519 -6.57 20.34 -21.04
N PRO A 520 -7.79 20.41 -20.47
CA PRO A 520 -8.79 21.41 -20.87
C PRO A 520 -8.61 22.79 -20.20
N GLY A 521 -7.62 22.96 -19.32
CA GLY A 521 -7.33 24.22 -18.61
C GLY A 521 -6.25 25.09 -19.28
N PRO A 522 -5.81 26.18 -18.62
CA PRO A 522 -4.74 27.04 -19.11
C PRO A 522 -3.39 26.29 -19.16
N SER A 523 -2.50 26.70 -20.06
CA SER A 523 -1.16 26.09 -20.19
C SER A 523 -0.18 26.51 -19.10
N GLU A 524 -0.48 27.58 -18.35
CA GLU A 524 0.40 28.16 -17.34
C GLU A 524 1.79 28.57 -17.88
N ALA A 525 1.93 28.75 -19.21
CA ALA A 525 3.21 29.06 -19.86
C ALA A 525 3.84 30.36 -19.33
N ASP A 526 3.04 31.38 -19.03
CA ASP A 526 3.51 32.67 -18.53
C ASP A 526 4.13 32.58 -17.12
N THR A 527 3.91 31.47 -16.40
CA THR A 527 4.53 31.21 -15.09
C THR A 527 5.95 30.65 -15.17
N ILE A 528 6.43 30.35 -16.38
CA ILE A 528 7.78 29.83 -16.63
C ILE A 528 8.72 30.99 -16.93
N ASP A 529 9.57 31.31 -15.95
CA ASP A 529 10.50 32.45 -15.93
C ASP A 529 11.97 32.06 -16.09
N SER A 530 12.28 30.76 -16.06
CA SER A 530 13.62 30.19 -16.20
C SER A 530 13.56 28.82 -16.87
N ASP A 531 14.73 28.25 -17.15
CA ASP A 531 14.83 26.85 -17.55
C ASP A 531 14.15 25.95 -16.50
N VAL A 532 13.43 24.95 -16.99
CA VAL A 532 12.73 23.96 -16.16
C VAL A 532 13.64 22.76 -16.01
N VAL A 533 14.02 22.47 -14.76
CA VAL A 533 14.87 21.33 -14.41
C VAL A 533 14.02 20.31 -13.65
N PHE A 534 14.17 19.04 -13.97
CA PHE A 534 13.59 17.92 -13.23
C PHE A 534 14.39 16.65 -13.49
N HIS A 535 14.10 15.56 -12.78
CA HIS A 535 14.72 14.27 -13.02
C HIS A 535 13.75 13.36 -13.78
N ALA A 536 14.23 12.68 -14.81
CA ALA A 536 13.49 11.65 -15.53
C ALA A 536 13.05 10.54 -14.58
N LEU A 537 11.86 9.96 -14.81
CA LEU A 537 11.34 8.84 -14.02
C LEU A 537 12.27 7.63 -14.02
N SER A 538 12.91 7.39 -15.16
CA SER A 538 13.75 6.23 -15.40
C SER A 538 14.63 6.46 -16.65
N LEU A 539 15.59 5.56 -16.85
CA LEU A 539 16.40 5.49 -18.08
C LEU A 539 16.01 4.27 -18.91
N ASP A 540 16.37 4.32 -20.19
CA ASP A 540 16.19 3.23 -21.17
C ASP A 540 14.72 2.76 -21.23
N GLY A 541 13.82 3.71 -21.49
CA GLY A 541 12.38 3.51 -21.60
C GLY A 541 11.92 2.94 -22.94
N TYR A 542 10.60 2.78 -23.08
CA TYR A 542 9.97 2.39 -24.35
C TYR A 542 10.35 3.36 -25.48
N ASP A 543 10.15 2.92 -26.73
CA ASP A 543 10.50 3.70 -27.93
C ASP A 543 11.98 4.11 -28.01
N ASN A 544 12.87 3.35 -27.38
CA ASN A 544 14.31 3.62 -27.27
C ASN A 544 14.62 4.98 -26.62
N LEU A 545 13.76 5.44 -25.72
CA LEU A 545 13.95 6.68 -24.98
C LEU A 545 15.09 6.52 -23.97
N ALA A 546 16.20 7.22 -24.16
CA ALA A 546 17.32 7.18 -23.21
C ALA A 546 16.94 7.66 -21.80
N GLN A 547 15.98 8.59 -21.71
CA GLN A 547 15.39 9.11 -20.48
C GLN A 547 13.87 9.20 -20.63
N VAL A 548 13.12 8.79 -19.61
CA VAL A 548 11.67 9.00 -19.54
C VAL A 548 11.40 10.39 -18.94
N GLN A 549 11.29 11.40 -19.81
CA GLN A 549 11.25 12.82 -19.46
C GLN A 549 9.88 13.28 -18.94
N VAL A 550 9.43 12.67 -17.85
CA VAL A 550 8.19 13.02 -17.14
C VAL A 550 8.58 13.65 -15.80
N MET A 551 8.17 14.91 -15.57
CA MET A 551 8.36 15.57 -14.27
C MET A 551 7.54 14.82 -13.23
N ASN A 552 8.11 14.56 -12.05
CA ASN A 552 7.50 13.66 -11.07
C ASN A 552 7.82 14.09 -9.64
N SER A 553 7.12 13.50 -8.67
CA SER A 553 7.27 13.79 -7.25
C SER A 553 8.26 12.88 -6.52
N ASP A 554 9.01 12.00 -7.21
CA ASP A 554 9.91 11.02 -6.57
C ASP A 554 11.13 11.66 -5.89
N ASP A 555 11.37 12.94 -6.15
CA ASP A 555 12.29 13.76 -5.36
C ASP A 555 11.94 13.69 -3.85
N CYS A 556 10.69 13.37 -3.47
CA CYS A 556 10.26 13.20 -2.08
C CYS A 556 11.10 12.16 -1.32
N PHE A 557 11.55 11.08 -1.95
CA PHE A 557 12.36 10.06 -1.32
C PHE A 557 13.71 10.62 -0.87
N ARG A 558 14.36 11.42 -1.73
CA ARG A 558 15.64 12.05 -1.41
C ARG A 558 15.49 13.10 -0.32
N HIS A 559 14.44 13.93 -0.36
CA HIS A 559 14.15 14.90 0.71
C HIS A 559 13.88 14.22 2.06
N PHE A 560 13.21 13.07 2.07
CA PHE A 560 12.83 12.37 3.28
C PHE A 560 13.94 11.50 3.87
N LEU A 561 14.68 10.76 3.04
CA LEU A 561 15.62 9.72 3.47
C LEU A 561 17.08 10.20 3.59
N LEU A 562 17.46 11.28 2.89
CA LEU A 562 18.87 11.68 2.76
C LEU A 562 19.18 13.05 3.36
N ASN A 563 20.38 13.15 3.91
CA ASN A 563 21.00 14.39 4.37
C ASN A 563 22.33 14.57 3.62
N THR A 564 22.26 14.75 2.31
CA THR A 564 23.45 14.83 1.45
C THR A 564 24.33 16.04 1.79
N THR A 565 25.62 15.91 1.44
CA THR A 565 26.69 16.81 1.89
C THR A 565 27.31 17.65 0.76
N ASN A 566 27.07 17.29 -0.51
CA ASN A 566 27.47 18.08 -1.67
C ASN A 566 26.60 19.34 -1.80
N GLN A 567 27.07 20.46 -1.27
CA GLN A 567 26.27 21.67 -1.09
C GLN A 567 25.76 22.31 -2.38
N PRO A 568 26.56 22.44 -3.47
CA PRO A 568 26.04 22.96 -4.74
C PRO A 568 24.92 22.09 -5.33
N GLN A 569 25.12 20.76 -5.32
CA GLN A 569 24.12 19.82 -5.81
C GLN A 569 22.85 19.86 -4.95
N LEU A 570 22.99 19.85 -3.62
CA LEU A 570 21.88 19.95 -2.67
C LEU A 570 21.07 21.24 -2.88
N THR A 571 21.76 22.38 -3.01
CA THR A 571 21.11 23.68 -3.20
C THR A 571 20.31 23.72 -4.51
N SER A 572 20.88 23.20 -5.59
CA SER A 572 20.19 23.08 -6.89
C SER A 572 18.97 22.17 -6.81
N PHE A 573 19.13 20.98 -6.21
CA PHE A 573 18.07 19.99 -6.03
C PHE A 573 16.89 20.56 -5.23
N ILE A 574 17.16 21.19 -4.07
CA ILE A 574 16.14 21.81 -3.22
C ILE A 574 15.36 22.88 -3.98
N ASN A 575 16.06 23.77 -4.70
CA ASN A 575 15.40 24.84 -5.44
C ASN A 575 14.55 24.30 -6.59
N GLN A 576 15.07 23.31 -7.32
CA GLN A 576 14.36 22.67 -8.43
C GLN A 576 13.09 21.97 -7.96
N THR A 577 13.14 21.10 -6.94
CA THR A 577 11.93 20.45 -6.44
C THR A 577 10.93 21.49 -5.92
N ALA A 578 11.39 22.51 -5.20
CA ALA A 578 10.52 23.56 -4.69
C ALA A 578 9.79 24.33 -5.80
N ASN A 579 10.47 24.64 -6.91
CA ASN A 579 9.84 25.31 -8.05
C ASN A 579 8.83 24.39 -8.77
N ASN A 580 9.14 23.11 -8.93
CA ASN A 580 8.25 22.14 -9.55
C ASN A 580 6.97 21.92 -8.73
N VAL A 581 7.08 21.89 -7.40
CA VAL A 581 5.93 21.76 -6.49
C VAL A 581 5.08 23.03 -6.43
N ARG A 582 5.66 24.23 -6.60
CA ARG A 582 4.90 25.49 -6.50
C ARG A 582 4.13 25.86 -7.76
N ARG A 583 4.59 25.44 -8.94
CA ARG A 583 3.95 25.77 -10.22
C ARG A 583 2.70 24.90 -10.42
N THR A 584 1.63 25.52 -10.91
CA THR A 584 0.37 24.85 -11.26
C THR A 584 0.55 23.96 -12.48
N PHE A 585 -0.05 22.78 -12.49
CA PHE A 585 -0.12 21.92 -13.67
C PHE A 585 -0.81 22.66 -14.84
N PRO A 586 -0.27 22.62 -16.08
CA PRO A 586 0.82 21.76 -16.56
C PRO A 586 2.24 22.32 -16.43
N ALA A 587 2.45 23.54 -15.91
CA ALA A 587 3.79 24.11 -15.71
C ALA A 587 4.54 23.55 -14.48
N GLY A 588 3.87 22.80 -13.62
CA GLY A 588 4.45 22.12 -12.45
C GLY A 588 3.61 20.94 -11.96
N LEU A 589 3.77 20.57 -10.69
CA LEU A 589 3.10 19.44 -10.06
C LEU A 589 1.87 19.84 -9.23
N ASN A 590 1.67 21.13 -8.95
CA ASN A 590 0.57 21.53 -8.09
C ASN A 590 -0.77 21.47 -8.81
N THR A 591 -1.75 20.86 -8.16
CA THR A 591 -3.16 21.07 -8.46
C THR A 591 -3.85 21.49 -7.17
N GLY A 592 -4.94 22.25 -7.26
CA GLY A 592 -5.73 22.60 -6.06
C GLY A 592 -6.23 21.40 -5.26
N VAL A 593 -6.15 20.19 -5.84
CA VAL A 593 -6.55 18.92 -5.22
C VAL A 593 -5.37 18.06 -4.73
N GLY A 594 -4.13 18.56 -4.86
CA GLY A 594 -2.91 17.89 -4.41
C GLY A 594 -1.73 17.99 -5.40
N MET A 595 -0.56 17.51 -4.98
CA MET A 595 0.63 17.39 -5.82
C MET A 595 0.55 16.12 -6.68
N LEU A 596 0.70 16.27 -8.00
CA LEU A 596 0.70 15.15 -8.93
C LEU A 596 1.96 14.29 -8.82
N VAL A 597 1.81 12.99 -9.05
CA VAL A 597 2.95 12.07 -9.08
C VAL A 597 3.69 12.05 -10.41
N ALA A 598 3.04 12.47 -11.49
CA ALA A 598 3.63 12.61 -12.81
C ALA A 598 3.02 13.77 -13.59
N ASN A 599 3.85 14.48 -14.36
CA ASN A 599 3.49 15.54 -15.28
C ASN A 599 4.24 15.31 -16.61
N PRO A 600 3.54 14.85 -17.67
CA PRO A 600 4.15 14.57 -18.97
C PRO A 600 4.32 15.81 -19.87
N ALA A 601 3.84 16.99 -19.47
CA ALA A 601 3.69 18.16 -20.34
C ALA A 601 5.01 18.75 -20.86
N PHE A 602 6.13 18.42 -20.21
CA PHE A 602 7.46 18.83 -20.65
C PHE A 602 8.16 17.84 -21.59
N GLY A 603 7.61 16.64 -21.78
CA GLY A 603 8.16 15.67 -22.71
C GLY A 603 7.89 16.06 -24.17
N ASP A 604 8.84 15.83 -25.06
CA ASP A 604 8.68 16.11 -26.51
C ASP A 604 8.01 14.96 -27.29
N ASN A 605 8.15 13.73 -26.79
CA ASN A 605 7.51 12.57 -27.41
C ASN A 605 6.02 12.49 -27.00
N PRO A 606 5.07 12.43 -27.96
CA PRO A 606 3.65 12.34 -27.66
C PRO A 606 3.25 11.12 -26.80
N VAL A 607 4.08 10.07 -26.76
CA VAL A 607 3.85 8.89 -25.91
C VAL A 607 3.69 9.26 -24.43
N TYR A 608 4.38 10.31 -23.96
CA TYR A 608 4.28 10.77 -22.58
C TYR A 608 2.87 11.28 -22.25
N ALA A 609 2.31 12.12 -23.12
CA ALA A 609 0.96 12.66 -22.93
C ALA A 609 -0.12 11.59 -23.09
N GLN A 610 0.12 10.59 -23.95
CA GLN A 610 -0.80 9.48 -24.21
C GLN A 610 -0.87 8.47 -23.05
N ASN A 611 0.25 8.21 -22.37
CA ASN A 611 0.34 7.14 -21.38
C ASN A 611 0.14 7.63 -19.92
N TRP A 612 0.53 8.87 -19.58
CA TRP A 612 0.36 9.43 -18.22
C TRP A 612 -0.90 10.32 -18.13
N THR A 613 -2.05 9.75 -18.48
CA THR A 613 -3.34 10.43 -18.38
C THR A 613 -3.79 10.57 -16.92
N THR A 614 -4.88 11.31 -16.70
CA THR A 614 -5.52 11.41 -15.37
C THR A 614 -6.19 10.10 -14.95
N GLY A 615 -6.33 9.14 -15.86
CA GLY A 615 -6.85 7.80 -15.58
C GLY A 615 -5.78 6.74 -15.34
N ALA A 616 -4.50 7.05 -15.59
CA ALA A 616 -3.42 6.09 -15.37
C ALA A 616 -3.05 6.01 -13.89
N TYR A 617 -2.89 4.78 -13.36
CA TYR A 617 -2.63 4.50 -11.93
C TYR A 617 -1.41 5.25 -11.35
N HIS A 618 -0.37 5.45 -12.16
CA HIS A 618 0.80 6.28 -11.85
C HIS A 618 0.95 7.50 -12.78
N GLY A 619 -0.18 7.98 -13.32
CA GLY A 619 -0.29 9.09 -14.26
C GLY A 619 -0.34 10.48 -13.60
N THR A 620 -1.12 11.38 -14.19
CA THR A 620 -1.42 12.71 -13.64
C THR A 620 -2.47 12.60 -12.51
N VAL A 621 -2.10 11.87 -11.47
CA VAL A 621 -2.93 11.54 -10.29
C VAL A 621 -2.22 11.95 -9.00
N VAL A 622 -2.95 11.94 -7.88
CA VAL A 622 -2.43 12.28 -6.56
C VAL A 622 -2.43 11.03 -5.67
N TRP A 623 -1.31 10.81 -5.00
CA TRP A 623 -1.13 9.71 -4.02
C TRP A 623 -0.91 10.29 -2.63
N SER A 624 -1.72 9.87 -1.65
CA SER A 624 -1.69 10.41 -0.29
C SER A 624 -0.30 10.32 0.35
N TRP A 625 0.35 9.15 0.23
CA TRP A 625 1.65 8.92 0.85
C TRP A 625 2.78 9.76 0.22
N GLN A 626 2.69 10.08 -1.08
CA GLN A 626 3.64 10.98 -1.75
C GLN A 626 3.50 12.42 -1.24
N LEU A 627 2.27 12.87 -0.94
CA LEU A 627 2.04 14.15 -0.26
C LEU A 627 2.70 14.15 1.13
N ALA A 628 2.46 13.09 1.91
CA ALA A 628 3.00 12.94 3.25
C ALA A 628 4.54 12.91 3.25
N MET A 629 5.14 12.13 2.34
CA MET A 629 6.59 12.01 2.22
C MET A 629 7.23 13.32 1.73
N MET A 630 6.66 14.00 0.75
CA MET A 630 7.18 15.29 0.30
C MET A 630 7.08 16.35 1.40
N ALA A 631 5.93 16.42 2.09
CA ALA A 631 5.73 17.36 3.18
C ALA A 631 6.73 17.14 4.33
N LYS A 632 6.93 15.88 4.75
CA LYS A 632 7.95 15.55 5.75
C LYS A 632 9.37 15.68 5.25
N GLY A 633 9.62 15.44 3.97
CA GLY A 633 10.91 15.70 3.34
C GLY A 633 11.28 17.18 3.42
N PHE A 634 10.41 18.08 2.94
CA PHE A 634 10.62 19.52 3.05
C PHE A 634 10.77 19.99 4.50
N GLU A 635 9.95 19.47 5.42
CA GLU A 635 10.08 19.77 6.86
C GLU A 635 11.46 19.37 7.42
N ARG A 636 11.96 18.18 7.06
CA ARG A 636 13.29 17.71 7.45
C ARG A 636 14.38 18.62 6.90
N GLN A 637 14.29 19.00 5.62
CA GLN A 637 15.29 19.88 5.00
C GLN A 637 15.26 21.29 5.61
N LEU A 638 14.09 21.89 5.82
CA LEU A 638 13.95 23.18 6.51
C LEU A 638 14.48 23.11 7.95
N GLY A 639 14.24 21.99 8.65
CA GLY A 639 14.75 21.75 10.01
C GLY A 639 16.28 21.77 10.11
N ARG A 640 17.01 21.45 9.04
CA ARG A 640 18.48 21.55 8.98
C ARG A 640 19.00 22.99 9.00
N CYS A 641 18.12 23.99 8.84
CA CYS A 641 18.49 25.40 8.87
C CYS A 641 18.52 26.02 10.27
N ASP A 642 18.12 25.28 11.31
CA ASP A 642 18.13 25.77 12.70
C ASP A 642 19.57 26.04 13.21
N ALA A 643 19.73 27.11 13.98
CA ALA A 643 21.02 27.64 14.44
C ALA A 643 21.74 26.69 15.41
N ALA A 644 21.05 25.81 16.12
CA ALA A 644 21.67 24.88 17.07
C ALA A 644 22.67 23.89 16.43
N GLN A 645 22.70 23.75 15.10
CA GLN A 645 23.55 22.79 14.37
C GLN A 645 24.53 23.47 13.38
N HIS A 646 25.14 24.60 13.78
CA HIS A 646 26.00 25.43 12.91
C HIS A 646 27.04 24.67 12.06
N HIS A 647 27.64 23.58 12.53
CA HIS A 647 28.66 22.82 11.78
C HIS A 647 28.10 21.84 10.73
N ALA A 648 26.78 21.65 10.68
CA ALA A 648 26.09 20.77 9.73
C ALA A 648 25.01 21.50 8.91
N ARG A 649 24.94 22.84 9.03
CA ARG A 649 23.94 23.68 8.36
C ARG A 649 24.20 23.72 6.84
N PRO A 650 23.21 23.37 6.00
CA PRO A 650 23.33 23.44 4.55
C PRO A 650 23.47 24.87 3.99
N ASP A 651 24.17 25.01 2.85
CA ASP A 651 24.39 26.30 2.19
C ASP A 651 23.10 26.96 1.70
N PHE A 652 22.12 26.16 1.25
CA PHE A 652 20.81 26.67 0.81
C PHE A 652 20.07 27.42 1.93
N CYS A 653 20.40 27.18 3.20
CA CYS A 653 19.82 27.89 4.34
C CYS A 653 20.30 29.34 4.44
N ALA A 654 21.38 29.71 3.75
CA ALA A 654 21.87 31.10 3.65
C ALA A 654 21.43 31.76 2.32
N ASP A 655 21.14 30.96 1.29
CA ASP A 655 20.51 31.44 0.07
C ASP A 655 19.02 31.75 0.32
N LYS A 656 18.72 33.05 0.47
CA LYS A 656 17.35 33.52 0.75
C LYS A 656 16.34 33.12 -0.33
N ALA A 657 16.76 33.06 -1.59
CA ALA A 657 15.84 32.70 -2.67
C ALA A 657 15.46 31.23 -2.57
N VAL A 658 16.46 30.34 -2.42
CA VAL A 658 16.23 28.91 -2.32
C VAL A 658 15.47 28.55 -1.03
N TYR A 659 15.87 29.11 0.11
CA TYR A 659 15.16 28.89 1.38
C TYR A 659 13.69 29.32 1.31
N ASN A 660 13.42 30.52 0.76
CA ASN A 660 12.05 31.01 0.62
C ASN A 660 11.27 30.17 -0.39
N ASN A 661 11.90 29.69 -1.46
CA ASN A 661 11.25 28.81 -2.43
C ASN A 661 10.83 27.49 -1.77
N LEU A 662 11.71 26.86 -0.99
CA LEU A 662 11.42 25.64 -0.25
C LEU A 662 10.29 25.85 0.77
N ARG A 663 10.36 26.92 1.58
CA ARG A 663 9.31 27.25 2.55
C ARG A 663 7.96 27.52 1.87
N ASN A 664 7.95 28.23 0.76
CA ASN A 664 6.73 28.48 0.00
C ASN A 664 6.16 27.18 -0.60
N ALA A 665 7.02 26.29 -1.12
CA ALA A 665 6.59 24.99 -1.62
C ALA A 665 5.97 24.13 -0.52
N TYR A 666 6.60 24.10 0.66
CA TYR A 666 6.05 23.46 1.86
C TYR A 666 4.66 23.97 2.21
N ASN A 667 4.47 25.30 2.21
CA ASN A 667 3.18 25.89 2.55
C ASN A 667 2.11 25.64 1.49
N ILE A 668 2.43 25.77 0.20
CA ILE A 668 1.48 25.45 -0.89
C ILE A 668 1.04 23.99 -0.84
N LEU A 669 2.00 23.08 -0.62
CA LEU A 669 1.70 21.66 -0.46
C LEU A 669 0.76 21.43 0.73
N TRP A 670 1.03 22.03 1.89
CA TRP A 670 0.17 21.91 3.06
C TRP A 670 -1.20 22.54 2.90
N ASP A 671 -1.29 23.68 2.22
CA ASP A 671 -2.57 24.33 1.94
C ASP A 671 -3.45 23.41 1.08
N GLY A 672 -2.85 22.72 0.08
CA GLY A 672 -3.53 21.68 -0.71
C GLY A 672 -3.93 20.45 0.10
N ILE A 673 -3.04 19.94 0.97
CA ILE A 673 -3.34 18.81 1.87
C ILE A 673 -4.50 19.16 2.81
N GLU A 674 -4.46 20.34 3.43
CA GLU A 674 -5.48 20.80 4.39
C GLU A 674 -6.83 21.06 3.71
N ALA A 675 -6.83 21.59 2.47
CA ALA A 675 -8.05 21.78 1.68
C ALA A 675 -8.73 20.46 1.28
N ASN A 676 -7.99 19.35 1.21
CA ASN A 676 -8.46 18.05 0.74
C ASN A 676 -8.41 16.96 1.83
N GLN A 677 -8.48 17.36 3.10
CA GLN A 677 -8.45 16.44 4.26
C GLN A 677 -9.33 15.19 4.15
N PRO A 678 -10.59 15.27 3.63
CA PRO A 678 -11.44 14.08 3.50
C PRO A 678 -10.87 12.98 2.61
N LEU A 679 -9.98 13.32 1.65
CA LEU A 679 -9.41 12.38 0.68
C LEU A 679 -8.12 11.71 1.19
N LEU A 680 -7.52 12.22 2.26
CA LEU A 680 -6.17 11.79 2.67
C LEU A 680 -6.08 10.33 3.10
N SER A 681 -7.22 9.68 3.41
CA SER A 681 -7.25 8.24 3.72
C SER A 681 -7.38 7.35 2.49
N GLU A 682 -7.77 7.92 1.34
CA GLU A 682 -7.86 7.20 0.07
C GLU A 682 -6.46 6.86 -0.46
N GLU A 683 -6.36 5.78 -1.21
CA GLU A 683 -5.13 5.35 -1.86
C GLU A 683 -4.61 6.38 -2.87
N VAL A 684 -5.43 6.65 -3.89
CA VAL A 684 -5.12 7.47 -5.05
C VAL A 684 -6.40 8.16 -5.53
N TRP A 685 -6.30 9.42 -5.91
CA TRP A 685 -7.40 10.13 -6.57
C TRP A 685 -6.88 10.89 -7.78
N SER A 686 -7.82 11.20 -8.66
CA SER A 686 -7.60 11.98 -9.86
C SER A 686 -8.35 13.30 -9.78
N PHE A 687 -8.44 14.02 -10.89
CA PHE A 687 -9.17 15.27 -10.99
C PHE A 687 -9.91 15.41 -12.31
N ILE A 688 -10.97 16.20 -12.26
CA ILE A 688 -11.67 16.74 -13.42
C ILE A 688 -11.47 18.26 -13.40
N TYR A 689 -11.09 18.83 -14.53
CA TYR A 689 -10.95 20.28 -14.66
C TYR A 689 -12.17 20.87 -15.37
N THR A 690 -13.01 21.58 -14.62
CA THR A 690 -14.25 22.21 -15.10
C THR A 690 -14.45 23.55 -14.42
N GLY A 691 -15.09 24.52 -15.11
CA GLY A 691 -15.37 25.83 -14.53
C GLY A 691 -14.12 26.63 -14.11
N GLY A 692 -12.95 26.30 -14.64
CA GLY A 692 -11.69 26.95 -14.28
C GLY A 692 -11.04 26.41 -12.99
N GLN A 693 -11.46 25.24 -12.48
CA GLN A 693 -10.97 24.67 -11.24
C GLN A 693 -10.72 23.17 -11.35
N PHE A 694 -9.77 22.68 -10.55
CA PHE A 694 -9.54 21.25 -10.33
C PHE A 694 -10.55 20.74 -9.30
N THR A 695 -11.30 19.70 -9.65
CA THR A 695 -12.23 19.01 -8.74
C THR A 695 -11.75 17.57 -8.55
N PRO A 696 -11.62 17.07 -7.31
CA PRO A 696 -11.15 15.71 -7.08
C PRO A 696 -12.17 14.68 -7.58
N ALA A 697 -11.68 13.55 -8.06
CA ALA A 697 -12.51 12.45 -8.54
C ALA A 697 -11.85 11.10 -8.20
N PRO A 698 -12.62 10.08 -7.75
CA PRO A 698 -12.09 8.73 -7.57
C PRO A 698 -11.51 8.20 -8.88
N LEU A 699 -10.35 7.52 -8.82
CA LEU A 699 -9.70 6.98 -10.01
C LEU A 699 -10.64 6.03 -10.78
N GLY A 700 -11.37 5.19 -10.04
CA GLY A 700 -12.40 4.27 -10.55
C GLY A 700 -13.46 4.91 -11.46
N ASN A 701 -13.67 6.22 -11.34
CA ASN A 701 -14.67 6.97 -12.11
C ASN A 701 -14.06 7.66 -13.35
N ILE A 702 -12.73 7.65 -13.50
CA ILE A 702 -12.03 8.23 -14.65
C ILE A 702 -11.84 7.14 -15.73
N PRO A 703 -11.93 7.45 -17.03
CA PRO A 703 -11.63 6.48 -18.08
C PRO A 703 -10.23 5.88 -17.92
N PRO A 704 -10.06 4.55 -18.12
CA PRO A 704 -8.73 3.94 -18.08
C PRO A 704 -7.83 4.50 -19.19
N PRO A 705 -6.49 4.49 -19.02
CA PRO A 705 -5.59 4.93 -20.07
C PRO A 705 -5.61 3.96 -21.26
N PRO A 706 -5.13 4.39 -22.44
CA PRO A 706 -5.05 3.52 -23.61
C PRO A 706 -4.36 2.19 -23.31
N GLY A 707 -4.89 1.09 -23.84
CA GLY A 707 -4.31 -0.25 -23.68
C GLY A 707 -4.62 -0.95 -22.36
N VAL A 708 -5.36 -0.32 -21.44
CA VAL A 708 -5.79 -0.93 -20.17
C VAL A 708 -7.28 -1.29 -20.26
N GLY A 709 -7.61 -2.55 -19.93
CA GLY A 709 -8.95 -3.13 -20.17
C GLY A 709 -10.05 -2.66 -19.22
N ALA A 710 -9.71 -2.21 -18.02
CA ALA A 710 -10.63 -1.71 -17.01
C ALA A 710 -9.95 -0.66 -16.12
N GLN A 711 -10.74 0.15 -15.43
CA GLN A 711 -10.20 1.13 -14.49
C GLN A 711 -9.91 0.48 -13.13
N THR A 712 -8.90 1.00 -12.44
CA THR A 712 -8.55 0.64 -11.07
C THR A 712 -9.45 1.40 -10.08
N GLU A 713 -10.13 0.67 -9.20
CA GLU A 713 -10.89 1.24 -8.07
C GLU A 713 -9.93 1.65 -6.94
N SER A 714 -9.97 2.88 -6.47
CA SER A 714 -9.15 3.31 -5.33
C SER A 714 -9.67 2.71 -4.02
N ASP A 715 -8.77 2.22 -3.16
CA ASP A 715 -9.16 1.85 -1.80
C ASP A 715 -9.51 3.10 -0.97
N ILE A 716 -10.66 3.07 -0.28
CA ILE A 716 -11.10 4.15 0.62
C ILE A 716 -10.24 4.29 1.88
N VAL A 717 -9.48 3.23 2.20
CA VAL A 717 -8.50 3.16 3.28
C VAL A 717 -7.31 2.37 2.76
N GLN A 718 -6.13 3.01 2.76
CA GLN A 718 -4.87 2.38 2.39
C GLN A 718 -3.82 2.69 3.45
N LEU A 719 -2.97 1.71 3.82
CA LEU A 719 -2.09 1.82 4.98
C LEU A 719 -1.17 3.05 4.90
N TRP A 720 -0.53 3.27 3.76
CA TRP A 720 0.37 4.40 3.55
C TRP A 720 -0.36 5.75 3.45
N SER A 721 -1.68 5.74 3.27
CA SER A 721 -2.53 6.94 3.31
C SER A 721 -2.89 7.33 4.76
N LEU A 722 -2.85 6.37 5.70
CA LEU A 722 -3.06 6.65 7.13
C LEU A 722 -1.88 7.36 7.80
N THR A 723 -0.81 7.64 7.06
CA THR A 723 0.40 8.32 7.55
C THR A 723 0.14 9.73 8.09
N PHE A 724 -0.95 10.39 7.68
CA PHE A 724 -1.41 11.67 8.23
C PHE A 724 -1.88 11.61 9.71
N LEU A 725 -1.97 10.41 10.32
CA LEU A 725 -2.03 10.28 11.79
C LEU A 725 -0.76 10.82 12.48
N ALA A 726 0.39 10.73 11.81
CA ALA A 726 1.69 11.20 12.31
C ALA A 726 2.17 12.46 11.57
N VAL A 727 1.84 12.57 10.29
CA VAL A 727 2.30 13.66 9.44
C VAL A 727 1.39 14.87 9.59
N THR A 728 1.85 15.87 10.34
CA THR A 728 1.15 17.15 10.53
C THR A 728 2.01 18.34 10.08
N ARG A 729 1.36 19.46 9.75
CA ARG A 729 2.04 20.73 9.43
C ARG A 729 2.82 21.23 10.65
N ASN A 730 4.10 21.50 10.46
CA ASN A 730 4.94 22.19 11.41
C ASN A 730 4.67 23.69 11.33
N GLN A 731 4.04 24.21 12.38
CA GLN A 731 3.62 25.62 12.46
C GLN A 731 4.80 26.61 12.44
N ALA A 732 6.03 26.16 12.73
CA ALA A 732 7.21 27.02 12.69
C ALA A 732 7.58 27.47 11.26
N PHE A 733 7.15 26.73 10.23
CA PHE A 733 7.43 27.05 8.83
C PHE A 733 6.26 27.70 8.09
N ARG A 734 5.11 27.87 8.75
CA ARG A 734 3.93 28.51 8.18
C ARG A 734 4.21 29.92 7.69
#